data_AF-A0A7C3DIK4-F1
#
_entry.id   AF-A0A7C3DIK4-F1
#
_cell.length_a   1.000
_cell.length_b   1.000
_cell.length_c   1.000
_cell.angle_alpha   90.00
_cell.angle_beta   90.00
_cell.angle_gamma   90.00
#
_symmetry.space_group_name_H-M   'P 1'
#
loop_
_entity.id
_entity.type
_entity.pdbx_description
1 polymer ?
#
loop_
_entity_poly.entity_id
_entity_poly.type
_entity_poly.pdbx_seq_one_letter_code
_entity_poly.pdbx_strand_id
1 'polypeptide(L)'
;MHIARVLSHVLVLLTFGVSVRAAHRPAVFEFGRPVVHAADASGAEQLAAQEIRRYLYLRTGRLLDVRPAGARLTRVHAAVVVGRRDRPLVRALLASDELRLMAADLGPEDFWLRTVKAGGRNVWVVTGGSEAATLYAAYRFAEHLGVRFYLHGDVLPDEPLARVPWLDERSSPLFRIRGIQPFHDFPEGPDWWNRDDYRAVLGQLPKLRMNFFALHTYPEGAPHAEPTVWIGPPGEFTADGRVLASYSSSYNNTIRQQAIPGNWGYTARPTSAYTQGAALLFDRDAFGPDCMLGHFPVPVRPEDCNAVFNATAAMFRDAFTFARRLGVQTCVGTETPLTLPQALQTRLRAAGKDPRDLAVVQQVYEGLFRRIAAAHPLDYYWFWTPEGWTWEGTRDEQVQRTLADLHAALAAHAAVQPPFKLATCGWVLGPQQDRALFDKVLPKDVAVSCINREVGRTPVDRAFATVQGRGKWAIPWLEDDPALTSIQLWAGRMRRDAADARRYGCDGLLGIHWRTRSLAPNVGALARAAWTQDAWNPAPFTLEPPAARVAGPVGGSVASFTSPIADTEDDPLYQTVRYNLAAYHLPLSNGTYRVTLKFCEPHYTAAGKRVFGVKLQGRTVLEHLDIFARVGRNRALDFTFPDVAVTNGWLDLEFLPEVEFPSLAALDVEGPGGHVKINCGGGVYRDYAADPPGAPPPARFAPTADFYRDWAEHEFGPEVAAEAGRLFEKLDGQLPRPSDWTDGPGGLKPDPRPWEQVQAEYAFVLQFEQLRPLVRGTGQRARFDYWLASFRYLRAMGRVNCAWARYNAALEAVRKVGDPAEVRRRARAQLLPLRRDLVGHVATVYTNLLATVSNPGELGTVMNWESRILPAVLIRPGEELAGLLGEDLPADARPATVYRGPTRVIVPTVRTSYEPAEPLTLRVLVLSEAPPREAVLQWRKLGTRAFAAVPLRHVARGVYTAEFPAEATAAPDFEYFVEVRPVDGPPARFPETAPVLSQTMVRLPVRW
;
A
#
# COMPACT_ATOMS: atom_id res chain seq x y z
N MET A 1 -17.89 12.80 76.55
CA MET A 1 -18.81 13.79 75.96
C MET A 1 -18.03 14.65 74.97
N HIS A 2 -18.57 14.75 73.75
CA HIS A 2 -18.21 15.52 72.55
C HIS A 2 -16.85 16.22 72.42
N ILE A 3 -16.04 15.75 71.47
CA ILE A 3 -15.33 16.61 70.52
C ILE A 3 -15.33 15.91 69.15
N ALA A 4 -16.16 16.38 68.20
CA ALA A 4 -16.18 15.92 66.82
C ALA A 4 -16.64 17.06 65.91
N ARG A 5 -15.75 17.56 65.03
CA ARG A 5 -15.99 17.86 63.61
C ARG A 5 -14.91 18.78 63.00
N VAL A 6 -14.39 18.32 61.86
CA VAL A 6 -13.99 19.10 60.66
C VAL A 6 -12.60 19.76 60.67
N LEU A 7 -11.63 19.08 60.02
CA LEU A 7 -10.70 19.54 58.97
C LEU A 7 -9.36 18.78 59.01
N SER A 8 -9.25 17.73 58.20
CA SER A 8 -8.00 17.28 57.59
C SER A 8 -8.37 16.31 56.45
N HIS A 9 -8.41 16.85 55.22
CA HIS A 9 -8.44 16.10 53.96
C HIS A 9 -7.12 16.38 53.24
N VAL A 10 -6.07 15.65 53.63
CA VAL A 10 -4.87 15.41 52.84
C VAL A 10 -4.41 13.99 53.18
N LEU A 11 -4.09 13.20 52.16
CA LEU A 11 -3.48 11.87 52.21
C LEU A 11 -4.42 10.63 52.23
N VAL A 12 -5.25 10.47 51.19
CA VAL A 12 -5.64 9.14 50.69
C VAL A 12 -5.79 9.23 49.17
N LEU A 13 -4.83 8.69 48.41
CA LEU A 13 -4.98 8.16 47.04
C LEU A 13 -3.61 7.73 46.51
N LEU A 14 -3.01 6.68 47.09
CA LEU A 14 -1.84 5.99 46.51
C LEU A 14 -1.73 4.54 47.04
N THR A 15 -2.84 3.81 47.11
CA THR A 15 -2.83 2.34 47.29
C THR A 15 -4.19 1.74 46.89
N PHE A 16 -4.35 1.45 45.61
CA PHE A 16 -5.25 0.42 45.08
C PHE A 16 -4.46 -0.24 43.95
N GLY A 17 -4.22 -1.53 43.89
CA GLY A 17 -4.66 -2.68 44.65
C GLY A 17 -4.22 -3.84 43.77
N VAL A 18 -3.01 -4.35 44.00
CA VAL A 18 -2.54 -5.57 43.34
C VAL A 18 -3.44 -6.69 43.83
N SER A 19 -4.50 -6.97 43.08
CA SER A 19 -5.29 -8.16 43.31
C SER A 19 -4.40 -9.34 42.94
N VAL A 20 -3.92 -10.05 43.95
CA VAL A 20 -3.27 -11.35 43.82
C VAL A 20 -4.20 -12.23 42.99
N ARG A 21 -3.85 -12.43 41.71
CA ARG A 21 -4.54 -13.38 40.83
C ARG A 21 -4.36 -14.75 41.48
N ALA A 22 -5.44 -15.30 42.02
CA ALA A 22 -5.48 -16.72 42.38
C ALA A 22 -5.04 -17.50 41.13
N ALA A 23 -3.93 -18.22 41.25
CA ALA A 23 -3.37 -19.05 40.19
C ALA A 23 -4.42 -20.10 39.79
N HIS A 24 -5.19 -19.78 38.74
CA HIS A 24 -6.11 -20.71 38.13
C HIS A 24 -5.26 -21.80 37.47
N ARG A 25 -5.36 -23.03 37.98
CA ARG A 25 -4.82 -24.20 37.29
C ARG A 25 -5.36 -24.20 35.84
N PRO A 26 -4.50 -24.22 34.81
CA PRO A 26 -4.96 -24.15 33.42
C PRO A 26 -5.74 -25.43 33.08
N ALA A 27 -7.03 -25.28 32.80
CA ALA A 27 -7.89 -26.37 32.36
C ALA A 27 -7.63 -26.70 30.88
N VAL A 28 -7.66 -27.98 30.53
CA VAL A 28 -7.42 -28.51 29.18
C VAL A 28 -8.64 -28.26 28.27
N PHE A 29 -8.42 -27.84 27.03
CA PHE A 29 -9.48 -27.72 26.01
C PHE A 29 -9.99 -29.13 25.65
N GLU A 30 -11.27 -29.42 25.90
CA GLU A 30 -11.86 -30.72 25.58
C GLU A 30 -12.23 -30.79 24.09
N PHE A 31 -11.28 -31.25 23.28
CA PHE A 31 -11.47 -31.55 21.87
C PHE A 31 -12.45 -32.72 21.68
N GLY A 32 -13.70 -32.41 21.36
CA GLY A 32 -14.76 -33.39 21.05
C GLY A 32 -16.16 -32.79 20.98
N ARG A 33 -16.26 -31.45 20.90
CA ARG A 33 -17.50 -30.68 21.06
C ARG A 33 -17.65 -29.67 19.92
N PRO A 34 -18.89 -29.40 19.48
CA PRO A 34 -19.13 -28.55 18.32
C PRO A 34 -18.82 -27.07 18.59
N VAL A 35 -18.52 -26.36 17.51
CA VAL A 35 -18.75 -24.92 17.38
C VAL A 35 -20.24 -24.72 17.12
N VAL A 36 -20.88 -23.81 17.86
CA VAL A 36 -22.33 -23.63 17.80
C VAL A 36 -22.66 -22.19 17.41
N HIS A 37 -23.60 -22.03 16.49
CA HIS A 37 -24.19 -20.74 16.13
C HIS A 37 -25.71 -20.77 16.32
N ALA A 38 -26.36 -19.60 16.29
CA ALA A 38 -27.81 -19.52 16.40
C ALA A 38 -28.50 -20.24 15.22
N ALA A 39 -29.65 -20.87 15.46
CA ALA A 39 -30.40 -21.57 14.40
C ALA A 39 -30.88 -20.63 13.27
N ASP A 40 -31.09 -19.36 13.59
CA ASP A 40 -31.47 -18.26 12.70
C ASP A 40 -30.27 -17.32 12.38
N ALA A 41 -29.04 -17.84 12.48
CA ALA A 41 -27.80 -17.12 12.18
C ALA A 41 -27.75 -16.63 10.72
N SER A 42 -27.26 -15.40 10.53
CA SER A 42 -26.97 -14.84 9.21
C SER A 42 -25.85 -15.59 8.49
N GLY A 43 -25.61 -15.28 7.21
CA GLY A 43 -24.48 -15.87 6.48
C GLY A 43 -23.14 -15.52 7.12
N ALA A 44 -22.96 -14.28 7.59
CA ALA A 44 -21.72 -13.88 8.27
C ALA A 44 -21.51 -14.64 9.59
N GLU A 45 -22.56 -14.88 10.38
CA GLU A 45 -22.48 -15.66 11.63
C GLU A 45 -22.15 -17.13 11.36
N GLN A 46 -22.70 -17.71 10.28
CA GLN A 46 -22.38 -19.07 9.84
C GLN A 46 -20.92 -19.16 9.36
N LEU A 47 -20.46 -18.21 8.56
CA LEU A 47 -19.07 -18.14 8.11
C LEU A 47 -18.11 -17.97 9.31
N ALA A 48 -18.45 -17.12 10.27
CA ALA A 48 -17.66 -16.95 11.49
C ALA A 48 -17.48 -18.28 12.25
N ALA A 49 -18.54 -19.08 12.38
CA ALA A 49 -18.47 -20.41 12.98
C ALA A 49 -17.61 -21.40 12.17
N GLN A 50 -17.72 -21.37 10.83
CA GLN A 50 -16.91 -22.20 9.94
C GLN A 50 -15.43 -21.85 9.99
N GLU A 51 -15.08 -20.56 10.02
CA GLU A 51 -13.70 -20.07 10.12
C GLU A 51 -13.07 -20.43 11.47
N ILE A 52 -13.82 -20.31 12.58
CA ILE A 52 -13.37 -20.79 13.89
C ILE A 52 -13.05 -22.28 13.85
N ARG A 53 -13.94 -23.11 13.27
CA ARG A 53 -13.68 -24.54 13.08
C ARG A 53 -12.41 -24.76 12.27
N ARG A 54 -12.25 -24.06 11.14
CA ARG A 54 -11.09 -24.18 10.26
C ARG A 54 -9.79 -23.88 10.99
N TYR A 55 -9.70 -22.74 11.68
CA TYR A 55 -8.45 -22.37 12.35
C TYR A 55 -8.16 -23.26 13.57
N LEU A 56 -9.18 -23.74 14.28
CA LEU A 56 -9.01 -24.79 15.29
C LEU A 56 -8.48 -26.08 14.65
N TYR A 57 -9.01 -26.50 13.50
CA TYR A 57 -8.51 -27.67 12.77
C TYR A 57 -7.04 -27.49 12.35
N LEU A 58 -6.72 -26.39 11.68
CA LEU A 58 -5.35 -26.08 11.23
C LEU A 58 -4.36 -26.00 12.39
N ARG A 59 -4.79 -25.51 13.55
CA ARG A 59 -3.93 -25.39 14.73
C ARG A 59 -3.86 -26.65 15.58
N THR A 60 -4.82 -27.57 15.51
CA THR A 60 -4.89 -28.69 16.48
C THR A 60 -4.97 -30.07 15.84
N GLY A 61 -5.13 -30.14 14.52
CA GLY A 61 -5.36 -31.36 13.75
C GLY A 61 -6.72 -32.01 13.99
N ARG A 62 -7.60 -31.39 14.80
CA ARG A 62 -8.91 -31.96 15.18
C ARG A 62 -10.03 -31.13 14.58
N LEU A 63 -10.80 -31.75 13.69
CA LEU A 63 -11.97 -31.11 13.08
C LEU A 63 -13.14 -31.18 14.04
N LEU A 64 -13.73 -30.02 14.35
CA LEU A 64 -14.94 -29.92 15.16
C LEU A 64 -16.18 -29.84 14.26
N ASP A 65 -17.32 -30.36 14.73
CA ASP A 65 -18.61 -30.12 14.08
C ASP A 65 -19.02 -28.64 14.21
N VAL A 66 -19.76 -28.13 13.22
CA VAL A 66 -20.49 -26.85 13.32
C VAL A 66 -21.98 -27.18 13.38
N ARG A 67 -22.69 -26.69 14.40
CA ARG A 67 -24.12 -27.01 14.60
C ARG A 67 -24.96 -25.77 14.92
N PRO A 68 -26.17 -25.64 14.36
CA PRO A 68 -27.14 -24.66 14.81
C PRO A 68 -27.73 -25.05 16.18
N ALA A 69 -28.05 -24.06 17.02
CA ALA A 69 -28.78 -24.26 18.28
C ALA A 69 -29.79 -23.14 18.57
N GLY A 70 -30.89 -23.51 19.25
CA GLY A 70 -31.90 -22.57 19.77
C GLY A 70 -31.59 -22.06 21.19
N ALA A 71 -32.52 -21.28 21.77
CA ALA A 71 -32.34 -20.59 23.05
C ALA A 71 -32.19 -21.49 24.30
N ARG A 72 -32.65 -22.76 24.25
CA ARG A 72 -32.50 -23.71 25.36
C ARG A 72 -31.14 -24.41 25.30
N LEU A 73 -30.13 -23.77 25.90
CA LEU A 73 -28.76 -24.29 26.05
C LEU A 73 -28.64 -25.52 26.96
N THR A 74 -29.71 -25.95 27.63
CA THR A 74 -29.67 -26.92 28.75
C THR A 74 -29.13 -28.32 28.39
N ARG A 75 -28.79 -28.58 27.12
CA ARG A 75 -28.13 -29.81 26.66
C ARG A 75 -26.98 -29.61 25.67
N VAL A 76 -26.56 -28.37 25.37
CA VAL A 76 -25.54 -28.13 24.33
C VAL A 76 -24.14 -28.16 24.96
N HIS A 77 -23.45 -29.29 24.79
CA HIS A 77 -22.04 -29.44 25.12
C HIS A 77 -21.16 -28.72 24.07
N ALA A 78 -21.25 -27.40 23.94
CA ALA A 78 -20.45 -26.61 22.99
C ALA A 78 -18.99 -26.44 23.47
N ALA A 79 -18.06 -26.34 22.53
CA ALA A 79 -16.71 -25.81 22.78
C ALA A 79 -16.69 -24.29 22.59
N VAL A 80 -17.26 -23.82 21.48
CA VAL A 80 -17.31 -22.39 21.11
C VAL A 80 -18.74 -22.03 20.73
N VAL A 81 -19.19 -20.84 21.12
CA VAL A 81 -20.49 -20.28 20.75
C VAL A 81 -20.29 -18.96 20.04
N VAL A 82 -20.91 -18.84 18.87
CA VAL A 82 -20.77 -17.72 17.94
C VAL A 82 -22.14 -17.07 17.72
N GLY A 83 -22.20 -15.74 17.78
CA GLY A 83 -23.41 -15.03 17.37
C GLY A 83 -23.40 -13.55 17.74
N ARG A 84 -24.29 -12.79 17.09
CA ARG A 84 -24.52 -11.38 17.39
C ARG A 84 -25.01 -11.18 18.83
N ARG A 85 -24.68 -10.04 19.44
CA ARG A 85 -24.95 -9.71 20.86
C ARG A 85 -26.39 -9.94 21.33
N ASP A 86 -27.36 -9.80 20.43
CA ASP A 86 -28.78 -9.88 20.74
C ASP A 86 -29.36 -11.28 20.56
N ARG A 87 -28.57 -12.25 20.05
CA ARG A 87 -28.99 -13.64 19.91
C ARG A 87 -29.31 -14.22 21.29
N PRO A 88 -30.49 -14.86 21.48
CA PRO A 88 -30.82 -15.53 22.73
C PRO A 88 -29.77 -16.56 23.17
N LEU A 89 -29.13 -17.22 22.20
CA LEU A 89 -28.04 -18.16 22.42
C LEU A 89 -26.85 -17.53 23.17
N VAL A 90 -26.43 -16.32 22.79
CA VAL A 90 -25.32 -15.60 23.43
C VAL A 90 -25.73 -15.16 24.83
N ARG A 91 -26.91 -14.54 24.96
CA ARG A 91 -27.43 -14.03 26.25
C ARG A 91 -27.56 -15.11 27.32
N ALA A 92 -27.93 -16.32 26.93
CA ALA A 92 -28.13 -17.43 27.85
C ALA A 92 -26.82 -18.02 28.42
N LEU A 93 -25.65 -17.71 27.85
CA LEU A 93 -24.33 -18.08 28.40
C LEU A 93 -23.75 -17.03 29.35
N LEU A 94 -24.24 -15.80 29.29
CA LEU A 94 -23.81 -14.71 30.14
C LEU A 94 -24.55 -14.82 31.48
N ALA A 95 -23.81 -15.22 32.51
CA ALA A 95 -24.37 -15.69 33.79
C ALA A 95 -24.98 -14.57 34.65
N SER A 96 -24.47 -13.34 34.57
CA SER A 96 -24.96 -12.18 35.32
C SER A 96 -25.62 -11.14 34.41
N ASP A 97 -26.52 -10.34 34.97
CA ASP A 97 -27.16 -9.23 34.27
C ASP A 97 -26.14 -8.17 33.82
N GLU A 98 -25.09 -7.95 34.60
CA GLU A 98 -23.96 -7.10 34.23
C GLU A 98 -23.32 -7.54 32.90
N LEU A 99 -23.02 -8.84 32.74
CA LEU A 99 -22.43 -9.35 31.50
C LEU A 99 -23.40 -9.23 30.32
N ARG A 100 -24.71 -9.41 30.56
CA ARG A 100 -25.73 -9.23 29.53
C ARG A 100 -25.84 -7.77 29.09
N LEU A 101 -25.75 -6.82 30.03
CA LEU A 101 -25.71 -5.38 29.75
C LEU A 101 -24.45 -5.02 28.96
N MET A 102 -23.28 -5.53 29.34
CA MET A 102 -22.02 -5.30 28.62
C MET A 102 -22.07 -5.82 27.18
N ALA A 103 -22.65 -7.00 26.94
CA ALA A 103 -22.84 -7.51 25.57
C ALA A 103 -23.87 -6.66 24.80
N ALA A 104 -24.95 -6.24 25.45
CA ALA A 104 -25.97 -5.39 24.84
C ALA A 104 -25.41 -4.02 24.43
N ASP A 105 -24.35 -3.54 25.07
CA ASP A 105 -23.69 -2.25 24.81
C ASP A 105 -22.69 -2.27 23.64
N LEU A 106 -22.39 -3.42 23.03
CA LEU A 106 -21.46 -3.50 21.89
C LEU A 106 -21.97 -2.72 20.67
N GLY A 107 -21.29 -1.64 20.26
CA GLY A 107 -21.59 -0.90 19.04
C GLY A 107 -21.54 -1.76 17.77
N PRO A 108 -22.04 -1.28 16.60
CA PRO A 108 -22.17 -2.08 15.39
C PRO A 108 -20.89 -2.77 14.92
N GLU A 109 -19.71 -2.18 15.16
CA GLU A 109 -18.43 -2.77 14.78
C GLU A 109 -17.63 -3.31 15.98
N ASP A 110 -18.18 -3.24 17.19
CA ASP A 110 -17.55 -3.74 18.40
C ASP A 110 -17.66 -5.26 18.49
N PHE A 111 -16.66 -5.88 19.10
CA PHE A 111 -16.72 -7.31 19.43
C PHE A 111 -16.27 -7.62 20.86
N TRP A 112 -16.64 -8.81 21.31
CA TRP A 112 -16.20 -9.37 22.58
C TRP A 112 -15.88 -10.86 22.44
N LEU A 113 -14.65 -11.20 22.87
CA LEU A 113 -14.20 -12.57 23.06
C LEU A 113 -14.16 -12.86 24.54
N ARG A 114 -14.94 -13.85 24.99
CA ARG A 114 -15.01 -14.19 26.42
C ARG A 114 -15.02 -15.69 26.65
N THR A 115 -14.23 -16.17 27.58
CA THR A 115 -14.37 -17.53 28.13
C THR A 115 -15.26 -17.49 29.37
N VAL A 116 -16.31 -18.31 29.38
CA VAL A 116 -17.22 -18.46 30.53
C VAL A 116 -17.22 -19.89 31.07
N LYS A 117 -17.67 -20.05 32.32
CA LYS A 117 -17.90 -21.36 32.92
C LYS A 117 -19.37 -21.75 32.77
N ALA A 118 -19.66 -22.77 31.97
CA ALA A 118 -21.01 -23.33 31.81
C ALA A 118 -21.01 -24.83 32.16
N GLY A 119 -21.78 -25.22 33.19
CA GLY A 119 -21.81 -26.59 33.70
C GLY A 119 -20.41 -27.12 34.09
N GLY A 120 -19.62 -26.29 34.79
CA GLY A 120 -18.27 -26.62 35.26
C GLY A 120 -17.14 -26.49 34.22
N ARG A 121 -17.45 -26.12 32.97
CA ARG A 121 -16.51 -26.21 31.83
C ARG A 121 -16.31 -24.89 31.13
N ASN A 122 -15.17 -24.73 30.45
CA ASN A 122 -14.87 -23.53 29.67
C ASN A 122 -15.67 -23.55 28.35
N VAL A 123 -16.34 -22.45 28.05
CA VAL A 123 -16.99 -22.18 26.76
C VAL A 123 -16.49 -20.84 26.26
N TRP A 124 -16.00 -20.79 25.02
CA TRP A 124 -15.57 -19.55 24.38
C TRP A 124 -16.78 -18.93 23.66
N VAL A 125 -17.13 -17.71 24.05
CA VAL A 125 -18.18 -16.90 23.45
C VAL A 125 -17.51 -15.90 22.52
N VAL A 126 -17.88 -15.95 21.25
CA VAL A 126 -17.41 -15.07 20.18
C VAL A 126 -18.61 -14.26 19.70
N THR A 127 -18.65 -12.97 20.06
CA THR A 127 -19.82 -12.14 19.80
C THR A 127 -19.46 -10.76 19.27
N GLY A 128 -20.29 -10.22 18.37
CA GLY A 128 -20.16 -8.88 17.82
C GLY A 128 -21.46 -8.09 17.92
N GLY A 129 -21.37 -6.76 17.82
CA GLY A 129 -22.55 -5.89 17.80
C GLY A 129 -23.38 -5.99 16.52
N SER A 130 -22.76 -6.42 15.41
CA SER A 130 -23.37 -6.75 14.11
C SER A 130 -22.89 -8.09 13.56
N GLU A 131 -23.41 -8.48 12.41
CA GLU A 131 -22.98 -9.59 11.58
C GLU A 131 -21.48 -9.48 11.20
N ALA A 132 -21.06 -8.32 10.69
CA ALA A 132 -19.67 -8.07 10.32
C ALA A 132 -18.74 -8.10 11.54
N ALA A 133 -19.16 -7.50 12.66
CA ALA A 133 -18.38 -7.53 13.90
C ALA A 133 -18.23 -8.94 14.50
N THR A 134 -19.23 -9.81 14.30
CA THR A 134 -19.14 -11.22 14.71
C THR A 134 -18.09 -11.95 13.87
N LEU A 135 -17.97 -11.62 12.59
CA LEU A 135 -16.90 -12.13 11.72
C LEU A 135 -15.52 -11.58 12.14
N TYR A 136 -15.41 -10.30 12.50
CA TYR A 136 -14.18 -9.73 13.07
C TYR A 136 -13.74 -10.44 14.35
N ALA A 137 -14.71 -10.78 15.21
CA ALA A 137 -14.48 -11.54 16.44
C ALA A 137 -13.90 -12.93 16.13
N ALA A 138 -14.41 -13.63 15.12
CA ALA A 138 -13.89 -14.94 14.71
C ALA A 138 -12.43 -14.87 14.24
N TYR A 139 -12.07 -13.85 13.47
CA TYR A 139 -10.68 -13.66 13.03
C TYR A 139 -9.77 -13.19 14.18
N ARG A 140 -10.26 -12.36 15.10
CA ARG A 140 -9.52 -12.05 16.34
C ARG A 140 -9.31 -13.29 17.21
N PHE A 141 -10.29 -14.19 17.27
CA PHE A 141 -10.13 -15.48 17.93
C PHE A 141 -9.03 -16.31 17.27
N ALA A 142 -8.97 -16.36 15.94
CA ALA A 142 -7.89 -17.03 15.20
C ALA A 142 -6.50 -16.41 15.48
N GLU A 143 -6.40 -15.08 15.63
CA GLU A 143 -5.15 -14.43 16.04
C GLU A 143 -4.68 -14.87 17.42
N HIS A 144 -5.59 -15.08 18.37
CA HIS A 144 -5.29 -15.68 19.69
C HIS A 144 -4.89 -17.15 19.62
N LEU A 145 -5.29 -17.85 18.56
CA LEU A 145 -4.74 -19.18 18.29
C LEU A 145 -3.30 -19.09 17.78
N GLY A 146 -2.84 -17.91 17.33
CA GLY A 146 -1.53 -17.63 16.75
C GLY A 146 -1.54 -17.54 15.22
N VAL A 147 -2.68 -17.25 14.58
CA VAL A 147 -2.75 -16.99 13.12
C VAL A 147 -2.49 -15.51 12.84
N ARG A 148 -1.90 -15.15 11.69
CA ARG A 148 -1.85 -13.76 11.21
C ARG A 148 -2.40 -13.66 9.79
N PHE A 149 -2.90 -12.48 9.43
CA PHE A 149 -3.57 -12.23 8.15
C PHE A 149 -2.91 -11.08 7.42
N TYR A 150 -2.77 -11.22 6.10
CA TYR A 150 -2.27 -10.19 5.19
C TYR A 150 -3.00 -10.29 3.84
N LEU A 151 -2.80 -9.31 2.95
CA LEU A 151 -3.44 -9.32 1.61
C LEU A 151 -3.06 -10.54 0.77
N HIS A 152 -1.87 -11.10 0.97
CA HIS A 152 -1.38 -12.26 0.22
C HIS A 152 -1.83 -13.62 0.79
N GLY A 153 -2.48 -13.65 1.96
CA GLY A 153 -2.94 -14.90 2.58
C GLY A 153 -2.81 -14.96 4.09
N ASP A 154 -3.04 -16.16 4.61
CA ASP A 154 -3.02 -16.48 6.04
C ASP A 154 -1.64 -17.05 6.41
N VAL A 155 -1.08 -16.58 7.51
CA VAL A 155 0.19 -17.07 8.07
C VAL A 155 -0.10 -17.95 9.27
N LEU A 156 0.22 -19.23 9.11
CA LEU A 156 -0.02 -20.28 10.09
C LEU A 156 1.32 -20.72 10.73
N PRO A 157 1.37 -20.86 12.05
CA PRO A 157 2.46 -21.56 12.71
C PRO A 157 2.46 -23.04 12.36
N ASP A 158 3.65 -23.56 12.09
CA ASP A 158 3.89 -24.98 11.83
C ASP A 158 3.57 -25.85 13.04
N GLU A 159 3.78 -25.34 14.25
CA GLU A 159 3.57 -26.10 15.48
C GLU A 159 2.09 -26.18 15.87
N PRO A 160 1.59 -27.38 16.21
CA PRO A 160 0.27 -27.54 16.75
C PRO A 160 0.08 -26.76 18.06
N LEU A 161 -1.08 -26.14 18.20
CA LEU A 161 -1.53 -25.46 19.40
C LEU A 161 -1.89 -26.50 20.47
N ALA A 162 -1.20 -26.45 21.62
CA ALA A 162 -1.46 -27.35 22.73
C ALA A 162 -2.77 -27.02 23.49
N ARG A 163 -3.12 -25.73 23.61
CA ARG A 163 -4.29 -25.26 24.37
C ARG A 163 -4.85 -23.97 23.79
N VAL A 164 -6.18 -23.82 23.83
CA VAL A 164 -6.85 -22.55 23.51
C VAL A 164 -6.76 -21.64 24.73
N PRO A 165 -6.30 -20.37 24.59
CA PRO A 165 -6.13 -19.46 25.71
C PRO A 165 -7.48 -19.05 26.33
N TRP A 166 -7.46 -18.68 27.62
CA TRP A 166 -8.59 -17.98 28.25
C TRP A 166 -8.68 -16.57 27.68
N LEU A 167 -9.89 -16.14 27.27
CA LEU A 167 -10.12 -14.85 26.63
C LEU A 167 -11.05 -13.98 27.46
N ASP A 168 -10.72 -12.70 27.57
CA ASP A 168 -11.63 -11.63 27.96
C ASP A 168 -11.15 -10.34 27.28
N GLU A 169 -11.56 -10.17 26.03
CA GLU A 169 -11.15 -9.06 25.18
C GLU A 169 -12.37 -8.43 24.52
N ARG A 170 -12.73 -7.21 24.95
CA ARG A 170 -13.69 -6.34 24.26
C ARG A 170 -12.90 -5.32 23.44
N SER A 171 -13.33 -5.07 22.20
CA SER A 171 -12.63 -4.16 21.29
C SER A 171 -13.60 -3.36 20.45
N SER A 172 -13.20 -2.12 20.14
CA SER A 172 -13.91 -1.17 19.29
C SER A 172 -12.92 -0.58 18.29
N PRO A 173 -13.29 -0.38 17.02
CA PRO A 173 -12.40 0.25 16.06
C PRO A 173 -12.20 1.74 16.37
N LEU A 174 -11.02 2.28 16.04
CA LEU A 174 -10.71 3.70 16.18
C LEU A 174 -11.15 4.52 14.96
N PHE A 175 -11.39 3.85 13.83
CA PHE A 175 -11.86 4.42 12.58
C PHE A 175 -13.06 3.65 12.08
N ARG A 176 -14.09 4.36 11.63
CA ARG A 176 -15.30 3.77 11.05
C ARG A 176 -15.04 3.17 9.67
N ILE A 177 -14.20 3.81 8.86
CA ILE A 177 -13.78 3.31 7.55
C ILE A 177 -12.33 2.83 7.65
N ARG A 178 -12.08 1.58 7.25
CA ARG A 178 -10.77 0.92 7.36
C ARG A 178 -10.56 0.07 6.13
N GLY A 179 -9.47 0.26 5.39
CA GLY A 179 -9.39 -0.40 4.10
C GLY A 179 -8.11 -0.18 3.31
N ILE A 180 -8.22 -0.51 2.03
CA ILE A 180 -7.14 -0.40 1.06
C ILE A 180 -7.62 0.32 -0.20
N GLN A 181 -6.67 0.93 -0.90
CA GLN A 181 -6.84 1.51 -2.21
C GLN A 181 -5.75 0.95 -3.14
N PRO A 182 -5.94 -0.24 -3.74
CA PRO A 182 -5.07 -0.65 -4.83
C PRO A 182 -5.21 0.32 -6.00
N PHE A 183 -4.08 0.72 -6.61
CA PHE A 183 -4.06 1.80 -7.60
C PHE A 183 -3.82 1.28 -9.02
N HIS A 184 -4.67 1.67 -9.97
CA HIS A 184 -4.54 1.30 -11.38
C HIS A 184 -3.56 2.23 -12.11
N ASP A 185 -2.63 1.63 -12.84
CA ASP A 185 -1.57 2.26 -13.66
C ASP A 185 -0.45 1.24 -14.03
N PHE A 186 -0.11 0.33 -13.11
CA PHE A 186 1.07 -0.56 -13.18
C PHE A 186 0.75 -2.05 -13.02
N PRO A 187 1.52 -2.94 -13.70
CA PRO A 187 1.30 -4.40 -13.66
C PRO A 187 1.57 -5.03 -12.29
N GLU A 188 2.33 -4.37 -11.41
CA GLU A 188 2.53 -4.78 -10.01
C GLU A 188 1.24 -4.68 -9.17
N GLY A 189 0.26 -3.91 -9.64
CA GLY A 189 -0.99 -3.61 -8.96
C GLY A 189 -2.22 -4.30 -9.57
N PRO A 190 -3.41 -3.71 -9.39
CA PRO A 190 -4.69 -4.28 -9.80
C PRO A 190 -4.92 -4.37 -11.31
N ASP A 191 -4.04 -3.78 -12.15
CA ASP A 191 -4.13 -3.91 -13.61
C ASP A 191 -4.06 -5.35 -14.10
N TRP A 192 -3.39 -6.24 -13.36
CA TRP A 192 -3.26 -7.66 -13.70
C TRP A 192 -4.15 -8.57 -12.86
N TRP A 193 -5.01 -8.00 -12.01
CA TRP A 193 -5.92 -8.78 -11.18
C TRP A 193 -7.10 -9.27 -12.02
N ASN A 194 -7.39 -10.56 -11.90
CA ASN A 194 -8.59 -11.20 -12.42
C ASN A 194 -9.63 -11.36 -11.31
N ARG A 195 -10.80 -11.87 -11.68
CA ARG A 195 -11.91 -12.16 -10.75
C ARG A 195 -11.45 -12.82 -9.44
N ASP A 196 -10.65 -13.87 -9.53
CA ASP A 196 -10.21 -14.61 -8.34
C ASP A 196 -9.14 -13.88 -7.53
N ASP A 197 -8.34 -13.00 -8.15
CA ASP A 197 -7.38 -12.13 -7.43
C ASP A 197 -8.13 -11.10 -6.60
N TYR A 198 -9.16 -10.46 -7.18
CA TYR A 198 -10.05 -9.57 -6.44
C TYR A 198 -10.73 -10.31 -5.28
N ARG A 199 -11.28 -11.51 -5.51
CA ARG A 199 -11.89 -12.31 -4.43
C ARG A 199 -10.90 -12.72 -3.34
N ALA A 200 -9.66 -13.08 -3.72
CA ALA A 200 -8.63 -13.41 -2.75
C ALA A 200 -8.33 -12.21 -1.84
N VAL A 201 -8.10 -11.03 -2.42
CA VAL A 201 -7.81 -9.80 -1.66
C VAL A 201 -9.02 -9.35 -0.81
N LEU A 202 -10.21 -9.29 -1.40
CA LEU A 202 -11.44 -8.88 -0.71
C LEU A 202 -11.79 -9.83 0.45
N GLY A 203 -11.49 -11.13 0.30
CA GLY A 203 -11.67 -12.13 1.35
C GLY A 203 -10.74 -11.94 2.55
N GLN A 204 -9.59 -11.27 2.37
CA GLN A 204 -8.65 -10.96 3.46
C GLN A 204 -9.03 -9.72 4.27
N LEU A 205 -9.79 -8.78 3.68
CA LEU A 205 -10.15 -7.53 4.37
C LEU A 205 -10.89 -7.76 5.70
N PRO A 206 -11.96 -8.58 5.81
CA PRO A 206 -12.57 -8.83 7.11
C PRO A 206 -11.64 -9.54 8.09
N LYS A 207 -10.65 -10.33 7.62
CA LYS A 207 -9.62 -10.94 8.48
C LYS A 207 -8.67 -9.92 9.08
N LEU A 208 -8.34 -8.89 8.29
CA LEU A 208 -7.63 -7.68 8.73
C LEU A 208 -8.55 -6.69 9.48
N ARG A 209 -9.84 -7.04 9.65
CA ARG A 209 -10.89 -6.20 10.23
C ARG A 209 -11.05 -4.84 9.51
N MET A 210 -10.85 -4.87 8.19
CA MET A 210 -11.10 -3.80 7.24
C MET A 210 -12.48 -3.99 6.58
N ASN A 211 -13.11 -2.88 6.20
CA ASN A 211 -14.47 -2.80 5.66
C ASN A 211 -14.59 -1.91 4.41
N PHE A 212 -13.47 -1.51 3.78
CA PHE A 212 -13.49 -0.63 2.62
C PHE A 212 -12.45 -1.00 1.56
N PHE A 213 -12.85 -0.90 0.30
CA PHE A 213 -12.02 -1.16 -0.88
C PHE A 213 -12.29 -0.09 -1.94
N ALA A 214 -11.23 0.56 -2.43
CA ALA A 214 -11.37 1.68 -3.36
C ALA A 214 -10.44 1.59 -4.56
N LEU A 215 -10.89 2.06 -5.72
CA LEU A 215 -10.13 2.11 -6.97
C LEU A 215 -10.12 3.53 -7.56
N HIS A 216 -8.99 3.92 -8.10
CA HIS A 216 -8.83 5.09 -8.96
C HIS A 216 -9.17 4.75 -10.42
N THR A 217 -9.45 5.75 -11.27
CA THR A 217 -9.63 5.57 -12.71
C THR A 217 -9.14 6.78 -13.49
N TYR A 218 -8.18 6.57 -14.38
CA TYR A 218 -7.77 7.57 -15.39
C TYR A 218 -8.74 7.57 -16.59
N PRO A 219 -9.46 8.67 -16.87
CA PRO A 219 -10.43 8.73 -17.96
C PRO A 219 -9.84 8.64 -19.38
N GLU A 220 -8.73 9.35 -19.62
CA GLU A 220 -7.96 9.42 -20.88
C GLU A 220 -6.64 10.18 -20.59
N GLY A 221 -5.66 10.13 -21.50
CA GLY A 221 -4.40 10.88 -21.37
C GLY A 221 -3.19 9.97 -21.16
N ALA A 222 -2.24 10.38 -20.33
CA ALA A 222 -1.18 9.51 -19.82
C ALA A 222 -1.60 9.06 -18.41
N PRO A 223 -1.83 7.75 -18.15
CA PRO A 223 -1.35 6.60 -18.92
C PRO A 223 -2.17 6.12 -20.13
N HIS A 224 -3.44 6.51 -20.25
CA HIS A 224 -4.47 6.16 -21.26
C HIS A 224 -5.75 5.72 -20.53
N ALA A 225 -6.88 5.75 -21.22
CA ALA A 225 -8.19 5.45 -20.65
C ALA A 225 -8.23 4.05 -20.01
N GLU A 226 -8.72 3.98 -18.78
CA GLU A 226 -8.90 2.74 -18.03
C GLU A 226 -10.36 2.23 -18.13
N PRO A 227 -10.57 0.91 -18.23
CA PRO A 227 -11.91 0.35 -18.37
C PRO A 227 -12.72 0.28 -17.07
N THR A 228 -12.18 0.78 -15.95
CA THR A 228 -12.79 0.74 -14.60
C THR A 228 -14.11 1.51 -14.55
N VAL A 229 -14.16 2.70 -15.15
CA VAL A 229 -15.36 3.56 -15.23
C VAL A 229 -15.60 3.95 -16.68
N TRP A 230 -16.79 3.61 -17.20
CA TRP A 230 -17.24 4.06 -18.52
C TRP A 230 -17.82 5.46 -18.44
N ILE A 231 -17.49 6.30 -19.42
CA ILE A 231 -17.93 7.70 -19.50
C ILE A 231 -18.76 7.89 -20.78
N GLY A 232 -20.02 8.26 -20.63
CA GLY A 232 -20.88 8.55 -21.78
C GLY A 232 -22.29 8.96 -21.36
N PRO A 233 -23.07 9.56 -22.29
CA PRO A 233 -24.40 10.03 -22.01
C PRO A 233 -25.43 8.88 -21.88
N PRO A 234 -26.63 9.16 -21.36
CA PRO A 234 -27.74 8.24 -21.39
C PRO A 234 -28.06 7.80 -22.82
N GLY A 235 -28.46 6.54 -23.00
CA GLY A 235 -28.81 5.96 -24.30
C GLY A 235 -27.70 5.17 -24.98
N GLU A 236 -26.47 5.20 -24.45
CA GLU A 236 -25.31 4.46 -24.98
C GLU A 236 -25.01 3.17 -24.22
N PHE A 237 -25.96 2.72 -23.41
CA PHE A 237 -25.95 1.43 -22.74
C PHE A 237 -27.39 0.90 -22.60
N THR A 238 -27.54 -0.41 -22.49
CA THR A 238 -28.83 -1.09 -22.27
C THR A 238 -29.29 -0.97 -20.82
N ALA A 239 -30.55 -1.33 -20.54
CA ALA A 239 -31.09 -1.26 -19.17
C ALA A 239 -30.31 -2.08 -18.12
N ASP A 240 -29.63 -3.15 -18.52
CA ASP A 240 -28.77 -3.99 -17.66
C ASP A 240 -27.30 -3.50 -17.57
N GLY A 241 -26.99 -2.34 -18.15
CA GLY A 241 -25.67 -1.70 -18.05
C GLY A 241 -24.68 -2.07 -19.15
N ARG A 242 -25.09 -2.85 -20.16
CA ARG A 242 -24.22 -3.26 -21.28
C ARG A 242 -23.97 -2.08 -22.22
N VAL A 243 -22.70 -1.76 -22.44
CA VAL A 243 -22.27 -0.63 -23.29
C VAL A 243 -22.56 -0.89 -24.77
N LEU A 244 -23.09 0.15 -25.43
CA LEU A 244 -23.39 0.19 -26.87
C LEU A 244 -22.41 1.09 -27.64
N ALA A 245 -21.84 2.10 -26.99
CA ALA A 245 -20.80 2.95 -27.57
C ALA A 245 -19.74 3.32 -26.52
N SER A 246 -18.47 3.24 -26.91
CA SER A 246 -17.34 3.57 -26.04
C SER A 246 -16.13 4.09 -26.84
N TYR A 247 -14.95 3.96 -26.25
CA TYR A 247 -13.65 4.40 -26.73
C TYR A 247 -12.62 3.33 -26.34
N SER A 248 -11.44 3.37 -26.95
CA SER A 248 -10.36 2.46 -26.60
C SER A 248 -9.96 2.67 -25.14
N SER A 249 -9.82 1.57 -24.41
CA SER A 249 -9.43 1.57 -23.00
C SER A 249 -8.60 0.32 -22.70
N SER A 250 -7.63 0.43 -21.80
CA SER A 250 -6.74 -0.67 -21.46
C SER A 250 -6.18 -0.56 -20.05
N TYR A 251 -6.14 -1.67 -19.32
CA TYR A 251 -5.16 -1.84 -18.25
C TYR A 251 -3.77 -2.16 -18.83
N ASN A 252 -2.73 -2.00 -18.02
CA ASN A 252 -1.34 -2.28 -18.40
C ASN A 252 -1.16 -3.74 -18.84
N ASN A 253 -0.34 -3.96 -19.87
CA ASN A 253 -0.06 -5.29 -20.43
C ASN A 253 1.30 -5.29 -21.15
N THR A 254 1.87 -6.48 -21.35
CA THR A 254 3.27 -6.66 -21.79
C THR A 254 3.60 -6.08 -23.17
N ILE A 255 2.58 -5.86 -24.01
CA ILE A 255 2.73 -5.34 -25.36
C ILE A 255 2.04 -3.99 -25.58
N ARG A 256 1.46 -3.37 -24.53
CA ARG A 256 0.68 -2.12 -24.61
C ARG A 256 1.40 -1.00 -25.36
N GLN A 257 2.71 -0.92 -25.15
CA GLN A 257 3.58 0.12 -25.70
C GLN A 257 3.75 0.03 -27.23
N GLN A 258 3.29 -1.04 -27.88
CA GLN A 258 3.16 -1.09 -29.35
C GLN A 258 2.11 -0.08 -29.85
N ALA A 259 1.04 0.13 -29.07
CA ALA A 259 -0.03 1.05 -29.41
C ALA A 259 0.12 2.42 -28.72
N ILE A 260 0.70 2.46 -27.51
CA ILE A 260 0.83 3.68 -26.70
C ILE A 260 2.31 3.83 -26.30
N PRO A 261 3.22 4.22 -27.21
CA PRO A 261 4.65 4.24 -26.94
C PRO A 261 5.04 5.33 -25.93
N GLY A 262 6.02 5.02 -25.08
CA GLY A 262 6.62 5.98 -24.14
C GLY A 262 5.86 6.16 -22.83
N ASN A 263 4.79 5.39 -22.61
CA ASN A 263 4.01 5.51 -21.39
C ASN A 263 4.75 4.88 -20.19
N TRP A 264 5.08 5.71 -19.19
CA TRP A 264 5.78 5.35 -17.96
C TRP A 264 7.13 4.61 -18.14
N GLY A 265 7.82 4.83 -19.25
CA GLY A 265 9.14 4.25 -19.51
C GLY A 265 9.15 2.74 -19.82
N TYR A 266 7.97 2.11 -19.95
CA TYR A 266 7.88 0.71 -20.38
C TYR A 266 8.10 0.61 -21.90
N THR A 267 8.61 -0.54 -22.34
CA THR A 267 8.74 -0.92 -23.75
C THR A 267 8.00 -2.22 -24.00
N ALA A 268 7.43 -2.38 -25.20
CA ALA A 268 6.68 -3.59 -25.51
C ALA A 268 7.63 -4.77 -25.67
N ARG A 269 7.31 -5.87 -24.99
CA ARG A 269 8.12 -7.07 -25.05
C ARG A 269 7.26 -8.33 -24.91
N PRO A 270 7.29 -9.25 -25.89
CA PRO A 270 6.61 -10.53 -25.75
C PRO A 270 7.23 -11.32 -24.59
N THR A 271 6.40 -11.97 -23.78
CA THR A 271 6.90 -12.73 -22.62
C THR A 271 7.79 -13.92 -23.02
N SER A 272 7.72 -14.44 -24.25
CA SER A 272 8.67 -15.44 -24.77
C SER A 272 10.11 -14.94 -24.82
N ALA A 273 10.32 -13.63 -24.91
CA ALA A 273 11.64 -13.00 -24.92
C ALA A 273 12.16 -12.67 -23.51
N TYR A 274 11.44 -13.07 -22.45
CA TYR A 274 11.85 -12.80 -21.08
C TYR A 274 13.05 -13.68 -20.70
N THR A 275 13.99 -13.07 -19.99
CA THR A 275 15.31 -13.62 -19.68
C THR A 275 15.30 -14.52 -18.44
N GLN A 276 16.39 -15.28 -18.25
CA GLN A 276 16.65 -16.12 -17.07
C GLN A 276 15.53 -17.13 -16.77
N GLY A 277 14.78 -17.54 -17.80
CA GLY A 277 13.65 -18.45 -17.68
C GLY A 277 12.35 -17.82 -17.18
N ALA A 278 12.29 -16.49 -17.00
CA ALA A 278 11.08 -15.79 -16.59
C ALA A 278 9.91 -15.98 -17.57
N ALA A 279 10.19 -16.31 -18.84
CA ALA A 279 9.17 -16.69 -19.82
C ALA A 279 8.27 -17.85 -19.37
N LEU A 280 8.76 -18.74 -18.49
CA LEU A 280 8.01 -19.87 -17.94
C LEU A 280 6.82 -19.46 -17.06
N LEU A 281 6.82 -18.23 -16.54
CA LEU A 281 5.75 -17.71 -15.68
C LEU A 281 4.47 -17.33 -16.46
N PHE A 282 4.56 -17.28 -17.79
CA PHE A 282 3.53 -16.76 -18.67
C PHE A 282 3.11 -17.79 -19.71
N ASP A 283 1.82 -17.83 -20.04
CA ASP A 283 1.24 -18.78 -21.00
C ASP A 283 1.13 -18.21 -22.43
N ARG A 284 1.45 -16.92 -22.61
CA ARG A 284 1.27 -16.19 -23.88
C ARG A 284 2.13 -14.93 -23.91
N ASP A 285 2.44 -14.45 -25.11
CA ASP A 285 3.30 -13.27 -25.33
C ASP A 285 2.66 -11.94 -24.94
N ALA A 286 1.40 -11.75 -25.30
CA ALA A 286 0.58 -10.62 -24.87
C ALA A 286 -0.13 -11.01 -23.57
N PHE A 287 0.40 -10.55 -22.45
CA PHE A 287 -0.08 -10.92 -21.12
C PHE A 287 -0.62 -9.69 -20.38
N GLY A 288 -1.75 -9.88 -19.71
CA GLY A 288 -2.52 -8.88 -18.96
C GLY A 288 -3.79 -9.53 -18.38
N PRO A 289 -4.76 -8.75 -17.89
CA PRO A 289 -5.96 -9.28 -17.24
C PRO A 289 -6.92 -9.92 -18.25
N ASP A 290 -7.70 -10.90 -17.77
CA ASP A 290 -8.65 -11.68 -18.58
C ASP A 290 -9.78 -10.83 -19.18
N CYS A 291 -10.14 -9.71 -18.55
CA CYS A 291 -11.11 -8.76 -19.11
C CYS A 291 -10.64 -8.11 -20.44
N MET A 292 -9.35 -8.23 -20.77
CA MET A 292 -8.76 -7.78 -22.03
C MET A 292 -8.36 -8.93 -22.96
N LEU A 293 -8.68 -10.18 -22.63
CA LEU A 293 -8.27 -11.32 -23.43
C LEU A 293 -8.83 -11.24 -24.85
N GLY A 294 -7.95 -11.27 -25.86
CA GLY A 294 -8.30 -11.08 -27.27
C GLY A 294 -8.26 -9.63 -27.74
N HIS A 295 -7.94 -8.68 -26.86
CA HIS A 295 -7.97 -7.24 -27.11
C HIS A 295 -6.64 -6.53 -26.79
N PHE A 296 -5.53 -7.26 -26.69
CA PHE A 296 -4.19 -6.67 -26.57
C PHE A 296 -3.67 -6.20 -27.95
N PRO A 297 -2.83 -5.15 -28.03
CA PRO A 297 -2.35 -4.29 -26.94
C PRO A 297 -3.44 -3.36 -26.36
N VAL A 298 -4.38 -2.94 -27.20
CA VAL A 298 -5.58 -2.15 -26.86
C VAL A 298 -6.73 -2.55 -27.81
N PRO A 299 -8.01 -2.46 -27.41
CA PRO A 299 -9.13 -2.66 -28.32
C PRO A 299 -9.20 -1.52 -29.35
N VAL A 300 -9.42 -1.85 -30.62
CA VAL A 300 -9.48 -0.86 -31.72
C VAL A 300 -10.88 -0.77 -32.32
N ARG A 301 -11.56 -1.91 -32.53
CA ARG A 301 -12.90 -1.92 -33.12
C ARG A 301 -13.94 -1.48 -32.09
N PRO A 302 -14.99 -0.73 -32.47
CA PRO A 302 -16.02 -0.28 -31.53
C PRO A 302 -16.63 -1.40 -30.68
N GLU A 303 -16.89 -2.57 -31.27
CA GLU A 303 -17.41 -3.73 -30.57
C GLU A 303 -16.44 -4.29 -29.53
N ASP A 304 -15.13 -4.26 -29.80
CA ASP A 304 -14.08 -4.69 -28.88
C ASP A 304 -13.92 -3.69 -27.73
N CYS A 305 -13.99 -2.39 -28.02
CA CYS A 305 -13.99 -1.35 -27.00
C CYS A 305 -15.18 -1.50 -26.06
N ASN A 306 -16.37 -1.81 -26.58
CA ASN A 306 -17.55 -2.11 -25.77
C ASN A 306 -17.34 -3.40 -24.95
N ALA A 307 -16.75 -4.44 -25.55
CA ALA A 307 -16.51 -5.73 -24.90
C ALA A 307 -15.63 -5.60 -23.65
N VAL A 308 -14.54 -4.82 -23.71
CA VAL A 308 -13.65 -4.60 -22.57
C VAL A 308 -14.39 -3.95 -21.39
N PHE A 309 -15.12 -2.85 -21.59
CA PHE A 309 -15.91 -2.22 -20.52
C PHE A 309 -16.97 -3.15 -19.92
N ASN A 310 -17.56 -4.03 -20.73
CA ASN A 310 -18.56 -4.99 -20.28
C ASN A 310 -17.92 -6.15 -19.49
N ALA A 311 -16.75 -6.63 -19.93
CA ALA A 311 -15.98 -7.66 -19.23
C ALA A 311 -15.48 -7.17 -17.87
N THR A 312 -14.95 -5.94 -17.81
CA THR A 312 -14.52 -5.31 -16.55
C THR A 312 -15.71 -5.12 -15.60
N ALA A 313 -16.85 -4.65 -16.09
CA ALA A 313 -18.07 -4.52 -15.29
C ALA A 313 -18.57 -5.88 -14.75
N ALA A 314 -18.49 -6.96 -15.54
CA ALA A 314 -18.87 -8.30 -15.09
C ALA A 314 -17.93 -8.81 -13.99
N MET A 315 -16.62 -8.59 -14.13
CA MET A 315 -15.63 -8.90 -13.11
C MET A 315 -15.92 -8.16 -11.80
N PHE A 316 -16.19 -6.86 -11.86
CA PHE A 316 -16.55 -6.06 -10.67
C PHE A 316 -17.92 -6.42 -10.11
N ARG A 317 -18.90 -6.79 -10.94
CA ARG A 317 -20.20 -7.28 -10.44
C ARG A 317 -20.00 -8.48 -9.54
N ASP A 318 -19.18 -9.44 -9.95
CA ASP A 318 -18.86 -10.62 -9.16
C ASP A 318 -18.05 -10.26 -7.89
N ALA A 319 -16.94 -9.55 -8.04
CA ALA A 319 -16.05 -9.19 -6.94
C ALA A 319 -16.74 -8.29 -5.89
N PHE A 320 -17.46 -7.25 -6.30
CA PHE A 320 -18.11 -6.31 -5.39
C PHE A 320 -19.38 -6.89 -4.75
N THR A 321 -20.06 -7.84 -5.40
CA THR A 321 -21.12 -8.63 -4.74
C THR A 321 -20.53 -9.48 -3.61
N PHE A 322 -19.38 -10.09 -3.86
CA PHE A 322 -18.65 -10.85 -2.84
C PHE A 322 -18.17 -9.93 -1.69
N ALA A 323 -17.63 -8.74 -2.00
CA ALA A 323 -17.24 -7.74 -1.00
C ALA A 323 -18.40 -7.36 -0.07
N ARG A 324 -19.57 -7.05 -0.64
CA ARG A 324 -20.77 -6.66 0.14
C ARG A 324 -21.24 -7.74 1.10
N ARG A 325 -21.19 -9.01 0.70
CA ARG A 325 -21.53 -10.16 1.58
C ARG A 325 -20.63 -10.20 2.81
N LEU A 326 -19.36 -9.83 2.64
CA LEU A 326 -18.38 -9.77 3.73
C LEU A 326 -18.41 -8.46 4.53
N GLY A 327 -19.35 -7.56 4.25
CA GLY A 327 -19.43 -6.25 4.91
C GLY A 327 -18.34 -5.27 4.46
N VAL A 328 -17.77 -5.47 3.26
CA VAL A 328 -16.79 -4.56 2.65
C VAL A 328 -17.50 -3.63 1.66
N GLN A 329 -17.40 -2.32 1.91
CA GLN A 329 -17.90 -1.27 1.03
C GLN A 329 -16.93 -1.03 -0.13
N THR A 330 -17.47 -0.73 -1.32
CA THR A 330 -16.68 -0.52 -2.53
C THR A 330 -16.78 0.90 -3.07
N CYS A 331 -15.67 1.41 -3.59
CA CYS A 331 -15.55 2.74 -4.18
C CYS A 331 -14.79 2.71 -5.50
N VAL A 332 -15.29 3.43 -6.49
CA VAL A 332 -14.60 3.72 -7.76
C VAL A 332 -14.77 5.19 -8.09
N GLY A 333 -14.02 5.73 -9.04
CA GLY A 333 -14.35 7.02 -9.63
C GLY A 333 -13.19 7.63 -10.38
N THR A 334 -13.42 8.83 -10.89
CA THR A 334 -12.57 9.46 -11.91
C THR A 334 -12.03 10.79 -11.43
N GLU A 335 -11.10 11.34 -12.20
CA GLU A 335 -10.63 12.71 -12.04
C GLU A 335 -11.76 13.75 -12.23
N THR A 336 -11.63 14.88 -11.52
CA THR A 336 -12.44 16.09 -11.65
C THR A 336 -11.53 17.31 -11.89
N PRO A 337 -11.78 18.18 -12.88
CA PRO A 337 -12.90 18.14 -13.82
C PRO A 337 -12.91 16.89 -14.70
N LEU A 338 -14.10 16.41 -15.10
CA LEU A 338 -14.20 15.18 -15.88
C LEU A 338 -13.53 15.31 -17.24
N THR A 339 -12.46 14.55 -17.45
CA THR A 339 -11.85 14.41 -18.78
C THR A 339 -12.76 13.57 -19.68
N LEU A 340 -13.43 14.22 -20.64
CA LEU A 340 -14.25 13.54 -21.64
C LEU A 340 -13.36 12.94 -22.74
N PRO A 341 -13.38 11.61 -22.95
CA PRO A 341 -12.52 10.98 -23.96
C PRO A 341 -12.74 11.52 -25.37
N GLN A 342 -11.69 11.60 -26.18
CA GLN A 342 -11.73 12.26 -27.49
C GLN A 342 -12.81 11.68 -28.42
N ALA A 343 -12.96 10.36 -28.45
CA ALA A 343 -14.00 9.71 -29.24
C ALA A 343 -15.41 10.05 -28.75
N LEU A 344 -15.62 10.21 -27.43
CA LEU A 344 -16.88 10.71 -26.90
C LEU A 344 -17.14 12.16 -27.32
N GLN A 345 -16.13 13.03 -27.23
CA GLN A 345 -16.27 14.43 -27.67
C GLN A 345 -16.70 14.52 -29.16
N THR A 346 -16.12 13.69 -30.02
CA THR A 346 -16.51 13.62 -31.44
C THR A 346 -17.97 13.22 -31.61
N ARG A 347 -18.44 12.20 -30.87
CA ARG A 347 -19.84 11.76 -30.91
C ARG A 347 -20.81 12.82 -30.38
N LEU A 348 -20.44 13.53 -29.31
CA LEU A 348 -21.23 14.65 -28.77
C LEU A 348 -21.37 15.79 -29.79
N ARG A 349 -20.26 16.20 -30.43
CA ARG A 349 -20.28 17.24 -31.47
C ARG A 349 -21.10 16.82 -32.68
N ALA A 350 -21.01 15.55 -33.10
CA ALA A 350 -21.85 15.01 -34.18
C ALA A 350 -23.35 15.04 -33.84
N ALA A 351 -23.70 14.97 -32.54
CA ALA A 351 -25.05 15.12 -32.03
C ALA A 351 -25.44 16.60 -31.74
N GLY A 352 -24.62 17.58 -32.15
CA GLY A 352 -24.90 19.01 -31.95
C GLY A 352 -24.67 19.51 -30.51
N LYS A 353 -23.94 18.77 -29.68
CA LYS A 353 -23.65 19.13 -28.27
C LYS A 353 -22.21 19.64 -28.12
N ASP A 354 -22.01 20.74 -27.38
CA ASP A 354 -20.66 21.22 -27.01
C ASP A 354 -20.16 20.44 -25.78
N PRO A 355 -19.04 19.68 -25.87
CA PRO A 355 -18.49 18.94 -24.73
C PRO A 355 -17.97 19.84 -23.59
N ARG A 356 -17.89 21.17 -23.78
CA ARG A 356 -17.50 22.13 -22.74
C ARG A 356 -18.69 22.73 -22.00
N ASP A 357 -19.91 22.53 -22.51
CA ASP A 357 -21.12 23.00 -21.85
C ASP A 357 -21.39 22.14 -20.60
N LEU A 358 -21.52 22.79 -19.44
CA LEU A 358 -21.77 22.11 -18.16
C LEU A 358 -23.09 21.33 -18.17
N ALA A 359 -24.09 21.74 -18.95
CA ALA A 359 -25.32 20.97 -19.11
C ALA A 359 -25.07 19.64 -19.84
N VAL A 360 -24.13 19.62 -20.79
CA VAL A 360 -23.69 18.41 -21.48
C VAL A 360 -22.84 17.53 -20.55
N VAL A 361 -21.94 18.13 -19.78
CA VAL A 361 -21.15 17.40 -18.76
C VAL A 361 -22.06 16.76 -17.71
N GLN A 362 -23.06 17.49 -17.21
CA GLN A 362 -24.08 16.92 -16.31
C GLN A 362 -24.77 15.72 -16.95
N GLN A 363 -25.22 15.81 -18.22
CA GLN A 363 -25.83 14.67 -18.92
C GLN A 363 -24.88 13.47 -18.98
N VAL A 364 -23.59 13.68 -19.24
CA VAL A 364 -22.59 12.60 -19.23
C VAL A 364 -22.47 11.97 -17.84
N TYR A 365 -22.41 12.76 -16.77
CA TYR A 365 -22.44 12.23 -15.40
C TYR A 365 -23.71 11.42 -15.12
N GLU A 366 -24.87 11.86 -15.59
CA GLU A 366 -26.11 11.10 -15.41
C GLU A 366 -26.05 9.74 -16.12
N GLY A 367 -25.49 9.69 -17.34
CA GLY A 367 -25.28 8.44 -18.08
C GLY A 367 -24.31 7.51 -17.36
N LEU A 368 -23.18 8.04 -16.91
CA LEU A 368 -22.18 7.34 -16.10
C LEU A 368 -22.80 6.74 -14.84
N PHE A 369 -23.51 7.53 -14.03
CA PHE A 369 -24.11 7.07 -12.78
C PHE A 369 -25.20 6.02 -12.99
N ARG A 370 -26.07 6.21 -13.99
CA ARG A 370 -27.09 5.21 -14.35
C ARG A 370 -26.44 3.89 -14.78
N ARG A 371 -25.38 3.94 -15.60
CA ARG A 371 -24.68 2.71 -16.02
C ARG A 371 -24.05 2.00 -14.83
N ILE A 372 -23.30 2.70 -13.97
CA ILE A 372 -22.67 2.09 -12.79
C ILE A 372 -23.73 1.36 -11.95
N ALA A 373 -24.85 2.03 -11.64
CA ALA A 373 -25.93 1.48 -10.85
C ALA A 373 -26.53 0.19 -11.46
N ALA A 374 -26.59 0.09 -12.79
CA ALA A 374 -27.05 -1.11 -13.49
C ALA A 374 -25.95 -2.19 -13.64
N ALA A 375 -24.69 -1.78 -13.74
CA ALA A 375 -23.58 -2.63 -14.12
C ALA A 375 -23.03 -3.46 -12.95
N HIS A 376 -22.86 -2.88 -11.76
CA HIS A 376 -22.34 -3.58 -10.58
C HIS A 376 -22.69 -2.85 -9.28
N PRO A 377 -22.71 -3.56 -8.13
CA PRO A 377 -22.87 -2.92 -6.83
C PRO A 377 -21.72 -1.95 -6.54
N LEU A 378 -22.05 -0.74 -6.07
CA LEU A 378 -21.10 0.28 -5.59
C LEU A 378 -21.65 1.01 -4.36
N ASP A 379 -20.81 1.36 -3.40
CA ASP A 379 -21.21 2.09 -2.18
C ASP A 379 -20.84 3.58 -2.24
N TYR A 380 -19.72 3.91 -2.88
CA TYR A 380 -19.26 5.28 -3.09
C TYR A 380 -18.75 5.51 -4.51
N TYR A 381 -18.99 6.70 -5.03
CA TYR A 381 -18.28 7.26 -6.17
C TYR A 381 -17.43 8.44 -5.71
N TRP A 382 -16.14 8.45 -6.02
CA TRP A 382 -15.25 9.56 -5.62
C TRP A 382 -14.71 10.38 -6.78
N PHE A 383 -14.56 11.68 -6.53
CA PHE A 383 -14.00 12.64 -7.46
C PHE A 383 -12.52 12.91 -7.12
N TRP A 384 -11.62 12.59 -8.04
CA TRP A 384 -10.17 12.79 -7.87
C TRP A 384 -9.76 14.18 -8.30
N THR A 385 -9.37 15.03 -7.35
CA THR A 385 -8.92 16.38 -7.67
C THR A 385 -7.61 16.35 -8.46
N PRO A 386 -7.33 17.38 -9.27
CA PRO A 386 -6.19 17.38 -10.19
C PRO A 386 -4.85 17.12 -9.47
N GLU A 387 -4.05 16.23 -10.04
CA GLU A 387 -2.72 15.87 -9.51
C GLU A 387 -1.79 17.08 -9.38
N GLY A 388 -1.81 17.96 -10.39
CA GLY A 388 -0.97 19.15 -10.45
C GLY A 388 -1.12 20.09 -9.25
N TRP A 389 -2.22 20.02 -8.47
CA TRP A 389 -2.38 20.80 -7.24
C TRP A 389 -1.32 20.47 -6.16
N THR A 390 -0.63 19.34 -6.31
CA THR A 390 0.48 18.93 -5.46
C THR A 390 1.79 19.61 -5.87
N TRP A 391 2.06 19.71 -7.17
CA TRP A 391 3.40 19.96 -7.71
C TRP A 391 3.54 21.29 -8.48
N GLU A 392 2.48 21.76 -9.13
CA GLU A 392 2.52 22.84 -10.14
C GLU A 392 1.88 24.15 -9.67
N GLY A 393 1.59 24.26 -8.37
CA GLY A 393 0.75 25.34 -7.86
C GLY A 393 -0.74 25.10 -8.11
N THR A 394 -1.60 26.06 -7.77
CA THR A 394 -3.03 25.99 -8.10
C THR A 394 -3.50 27.37 -8.54
N ARG A 395 -4.08 27.49 -9.75
CA ARG A 395 -4.65 28.78 -10.22
C ARG A 395 -6.13 28.85 -9.89
N ASP A 396 -6.64 30.05 -9.59
CA ASP A 396 -8.05 30.26 -9.26
C ASP A 396 -9.00 29.74 -10.36
N GLU A 397 -8.66 29.91 -11.63
CA GLU A 397 -9.43 29.38 -12.75
C GLU A 397 -9.55 27.84 -12.71
N GLN A 398 -8.49 27.14 -12.32
CA GLN A 398 -8.52 25.67 -12.16
C GLN A 398 -9.45 25.27 -11.02
N VAL A 399 -9.40 26.00 -9.90
CA VAL A 399 -10.31 25.79 -8.76
C VAL A 399 -11.76 25.99 -9.19
N GLN A 400 -12.07 27.11 -9.86
CA GLN A 400 -13.43 27.40 -10.32
C GLN A 400 -13.94 26.34 -11.32
N ARG A 401 -13.08 25.85 -12.22
CA ARG A 401 -13.44 24.78 -13.15
C ARG A 401 -13.75 23.46 -12.43
N THR A 402 -12.96 23.08 -11.43
CA THR A 402 -13.23 21.91 -10.58
C THR A 402 -14.54 22.06 -9.82
N LEU A 403 -14.81 23.24 -9.24
CA LEU A 403 -16.07 23.48 -8.54
C LEU A 403 -17.29 23.41 -9.47
N ALA A 404 -17.18 23.97 -10.67
CA ALA A 404 -18.25 23.93 -11.67
C ALA A 404 -18.57 22.49 -12.11
N ASP A 405 -17.54 21.67 -12.34
CA ASP A 405 -17.67 20.26 -12.67
C ASP A 405 -18.29 19.44 -11.52
N LEU A 406 -17.84 19.66 -10.27
CA LEU A 406 -18.43 19.04 -9.08
C LEU A 406 -19.91 19.41 -8.91
N HIS A 407 -20.29 20.65 -9.19
CA HIS A 407 -21.71 21.05 -9.19
C HIS A 407 -22.52 20.32 -10.27
N ALA A 408 -21.98 20.15 -11.48
CA ALA A 408 -22.63 19.37 -12.54
C ALA A 408 -22.79 17.89 -12.12
N ALA A 409 -21.78 17.30 -11.49
CA ALA A 409 -21.84 15.94 -10.97
C ALA A 409 -22.86 15.79 -9.83
N LEU A 410 -22.92 16.74 -8.89
CA LEU A 410 -23.91 16.76 -7.81
C LEU A 410 -25.34 16.89 -8.35
N ALA A 411 -25.55 17.75 -9.35
CA ALA A 411 -26.84 17.88 -10.02
C ALA A 411 -27.25 16.56 -10.71
N ALA A 412 -26.31 15.91 -11.40
CA ALA A 412 -26.53 14.60 -12.00
C ALA A 412 -26.85 13.51 -10.96
N HIS A 413 -26.14 13.48 -9.84
CA HIS A 413 -26.41 12.54 -8.74
C HIS A 413 -27.80 12.76 -8.15
N ALA A 414 -28.20 14.02 -7.91
CA ALA A 414 -29.53 14.36 -7.43
C ALA A 414 -30.65 13.98 -8.42
N ALA A 415 -30.39 14.12 -9.74
CA ALA A 415 -31.34 13.76 -10.79
C ALA A 415 -31.48 12.23 -10.99
N VAL A 416 -30.39 11.49 -10.84
CA VAL A 416 -30.36 10.03 -11.04
C VAL A 416 -30.73 9.26 -9.78
N GLN A 417 -30.39 9.79 -8.60
CA GLN A 417 -30.51 9.13 -7.30
C GLN A 417 -29.88 7.72 -7.29
N PRO A 418 -28.62 7.56 -7.71
CA PRO A 418 -27.99 6.25 -7.74
C PRO A 418 -27.80 5.70 -6.30
N PRO A 419 -27.66 4.38 -6.12
CA PRO A 419 -27.64 3.75 -4.79
C PRO A 419 -26.32 3.95 -4.02
N PHE A 420 -25.40 4.77 -4.52
CA PHE A 420 -24.10 5.04 -3.92
C PHE A 420 -23.98 6.51 -3.49
N LYS A 421 -23.14 6.73 -2.48
CA LYS A 421 -22.81 8.06 -1.96
C LYS A 421 -21.65 8.68 -2.72
N LEU A 422 -21.33 9.93 -2.40
CA LEU A 422 -20.24 10.68 -3.02
C LEU A 422 -19.11 10.94 -2.03
N ALA A 423 -17.89 10.99 -2.56
CA ALA A 423 -16.71 11.45 -1.84
C ALA A 423 -15.79 12.27 -2.76
N THR A 424 -14.88 13.05 -2.19
CA THR A 424 -13.72 13.56 -2.94
C THR A 424 -12.48 12.80 -2.51
N CYS A 425 -11.56 12.58 -3.43
CA CYS A 425 -10.20 12.17 -3.14
C CYS A 425 -9.23 13.03 -3.95
N GLY A 426 -7.94 12.93 -3.69
CA GLY A 426 -6.97 13.73 -4.41
C GLY A 426 -5.59 13.57 -3.83
N TRP A 427 -4.61 14.09 -4.57
CA TRP A 427 -3.23 14.22 -4.12
C TRP A 427 -3.06 15.22 -2.97
N VAL A 428 -4.09 16.05 -2.74
CA VAL A 428 -4.22 17.03 -1.65
C VAL A 428 -5.68 17.13 -1.20
N LEU A 429 -5.94 17.56 0.04
CA LEU A 429 -7.31 17.67 0.60
C LEU A 429 -8.18 18.73 -0.09
N GLY A 430 -7.53 19.76 -0.62
CA GLY A 430 -8.13 20.89 -1.32
C GLY A 430 -7.03 21.72 -1.99
N PRO A 431 -7.38 22.78 -2.74
CA PRO A 431 -6.40 23.62 -3.42
C PRO A 431 -5.43 24.28 -2.43
N GLN A 432 -4.26 24.70 -2.91
CA GLN A 432 -3.18 25.20 -2.05
C GLN A 432 -3.57 26.43 -1.22
N GLN A 433 -4.42 27.30 -1.76
CA GLN A 433 -4.92 28.51 -1.10
C GLN A 433 -5.84 28.20 0.08
N ASP A 434 -6.57 27.07 0.01
CA ASP A 434 -7.55 26.67 1.01
C ASP A 434 -7.73 25.15 1.02
N ARG A 435 -6.92 24.46 1.82
CA ARG A 435 -6.95 22.99 1.95
C ARG A 435 -8.29 22.44 2.45
N ALA A 436 -9.13 23.28 3.08
CA ALA A 436 -10.44 22.89 3.58
C ALA A 436 -11.59 23.42 2.71
N LEU A 437 -11.32 23.89 1.49
CA LEU A 437 -12.32 24.48 0.60
C LEU A 437 -13.57 23.61 0.46
N PHE A 438 -13.41 22.31 0.19
CA PHE A 438 -14.53 21.39 0.00
C PHE A 438 -15.42 21.23 1.23
N ASP A 439 -14.91 21.50 2.44
CA ASP A 439 -15.75 21.50 3.62
C ASP A 439 -16.80 22.61 3.60
N LYS A 440 -16.47 23.76 2.98
CA LYS A 440 -17.27 24.97 2.91
C LYS A 440 -18.29 24.93 1.77
N VAL A 441 -17.96 24.26 0.66
CA VAL A 441 -18.73 24.36 -0.60
C VAL A 441 -19.53 23.11 -0.95
N LEU A 442 -19.13 21.92 -0.49
CA LEU A 442 -19.85 20.67 -0.80
C LEU A 442 -20.91 20.34 0.25
N PRO A 443 -21.98 19.62 -0.11
CA PRO A 443 -22.91 19.03 0.86
C PRO A 443 -22.17 18.18 1.91
N LYS A 444 -22.67 18.16 3.17
CA LYS A 444 -22.00 17.52 4.31
C LYS A 444 -22.05 15.98 4.28
N ASP A 445 -22.91 15.40 3.48
CA ASP A 445 -22.97 13.97 3.20
C ASP A 445 -21.91 13.50 2.19
N VAL A 446 -21.22 14.42 1.51
CA VAL A 446 -20.02 14.13 0.71
C VAL A 446 -18.81 14.01 1.63
N ALA A 447 -18.21 12.82 1.68
CA ALA A 447 -16.96 12.62 2.42
C ALA A 447 -15.78 13.28 1.70
N VAL A 448 -14.75 13.66 2.45
CA VAL A 448 -13.51 14.20 1.87
C VAL A 448 -12.32 13.33 2.25
N SER A 449 -11.45 13.06 1.30
CA SER A 449 -10.23 12.30 1.51
C SER A 449 -9.07 12.86 0.69
N CYS A 450 -7.86 12.48 1.05
CA CYS A 450 -6.68 12.67 0.22
C CYS A 450 -5.61 11.65 0.58
N ILE A 451 -4.75 11.36 -0.40
CA ILE A 451 -3.51 10.64 -0.15
C ILE A 451 -2.47 11.57 0.46
N ASN A 452 -1.47 11.00 1.14
CA ASN A 452 -0.35 11.79 1.63
C ASN A 452 0.45 12.36 0.44
N ARG A 453 0.94 13.59 0.57
CA ARG A 453 1.82 14.21 -0.44
C ARG A 453 3.21 13.55 -0.47
N GLU A 454 3.97 13.88 -1.51
CA GLU A 454 5.33 13.41 -1.71
C GLU A 454 5.43 11.88 -1.64
N VAL A 455 4.52 11.19 -2.33
CA VAL A 455 4.46 9.71 -2.37
C VAL A 455 4.54 9.07 -0.98
N GLY A 456 3.83 9.68 -0.02
CA GLY A 456 3.77 9.22 1.38
C GLY A 456 4.86 9.76 2.31
N ARG A 457 5.81 10.56 1.83
CA ARG A 457 6.86 11.14 2.68
C ARG A 457 6.32 12.25 3.57
N THR A 458 5.40 13.07 3.05
CA THR A 458 4.69 14.06 3.85
C THR A 458 3.71 13.36 4.81
N PRO A 459 3.58 13.79 6.08
CA PRO A 459 2.55 13.30 7.01
C PRO A 459 1.11 13.55 6.54
N VAL A 460 0.15 12.97 7.25
CA VAL A 460 -1.28 13.23 7.03
C VAL A 460 -1.57 14.73 7.10
N ASP A 461 -2.40 15.24 6.17
CA ASP A 461 -2.69 16.67 6.06
C ASP A 461 -3.37 17.21 7.32
N ARG A 462 -2.74 18.18 7.99
CA ARG A 462 -3.27 18.83 9.20
C ARG A 462 -4.59 19.54 8.97
N ALA A 463 -4.90 19.93 7.74
CA ALA A 463 -6.14 20.61 7.39
C ALA A 463 -7.38 19.75 7.68
N PHE A 464 -7.26 18.42 7.77
CA PHE A 464 -8.35 17.55 8.25
C PHE A 464 -8.92 17.98 9.61
N ALA A 465 -8.12 18.60 10.48
CA ALA A 465 -8.57 19.10 11.78
C ALA A 465 -9.56 20.27 11.66
N THR A 466 -9.53 20.99 10.53
CA THR A 466 -10.42 22.13 10.27
C THR A 466 -11.73 21.74 9.58
N VAL A 467 -11.81 20.52 9.03
CA VAL A 467 -13.02 19.99 8.38
C VAL A 467 -14.00 19.47 9.43
N GLN A 468 -15.26 19.91 9.35
CA GLN A 468 -16.29 19.64 10.36
C GLN A 468 -17.59 19.05 9.78
N GLY A 469 -18.19 18.09 10.49
CA GLY A 469 -19.54 17.59 10.21
C GLY A 469 -19.71 16.67 9.00
N ARG A 470 -18.61 16.05 8.51
CA ARG A 470 -18.61 15.10 7.38
C ARG A 470 -17.60 13.97 7.61
N GLY A 471 -17.65 12.92 6.78
CA GLY A 471 -16.62 11.88 6.76
C GLY A 471 -15.28 12.41 6.26
N LYS A 472 -14.18 11.98 6.91
CA LYS A 472 -12.80 12.43 6.64
C LYS A 472 -11.88 11.22 6.58
N TRP A 473 -11.32 10.93 5.41
CA TRP A 473 -10.53 9.71 5.22
C TRP A 473 -9.07 10.05 4.87
N ALA A 474 -8.15 9.65 5.74
CA ALA A 474 -6.73 9.74 5.46
C ALA A 474 -6.29 8.50 4.66
N ILE A 475 -5.51 8.71 3.61
CA ILE A 475 -5.04 7.62 2.74
C ILE A 475 -3.50 7.57 2.69
N PRO A 476 -2.82 7.05 3.73
CA PRO A 476 -1.38 6.85 3.70
C PRO A 476 -0.92 5.86 2.63
N TRP A 477 0.28 6.12 2.10
CA TRP A 477 0.96 5.24 1.16
C TRP A 477 1.62 4.08 1.88
N LEU A 478 1.19 2.86 1.56
CA LEU A 478 1.82 1.64 2.07
C LEU A 478 3.19 1.38 1.41
N GLU A 479 3.41 1.97 0.24
CA GLU A 479 4.66 1.96 -0.54
C GLU A 479 4.66 3.16 -1.49
N ASP A 480 5.81 3.61 -1.97
CA ASP A 480 5.91 4.58 -3.08
C ASP A 480 6.13 3.88 -4.43
N ASP A 481 5.62 4.50 -5.49
CA ASP A 481 5.75 4.05 -6.87
C ASP A 481 7.12 4.33 -7.52
N PRO A 482 7.91 5.36 -7.14
CA PRO A 482 9.27 5.50 -7.65
C PRO A 482 10.16 4.29 -7.35
N ALA A 483 10.07 3.69 -6.15
CA ALA A 483 10.83 2.48 -5.79
C ALA A 483 9.97 1.21 -5.82
N LEU A 484 9.01 1.12 -6.73
CA LEU A 484 8.07 0.00 -6.85
C LEU A 484 8.74 -1.37 -7.02
N THR A 485 9.96 -1.43 -7.58
CA THR A 485 10.72 -2.69 -7.71
C THR A 485 11.58 -3.00 -6.49
N SER A 486 11.60 -2.16 -5.44
CA SER A 486 12.35 -2.38 -4.19
C SER A 486 11.44 -2.69 -3.01
N ILE A 487 11.98 -3.32 -1.96
CA ILE A 487 11.26 -3.56 -0.70
C ILE A 487 11.13 -2.23 0.04
N GLN A 488 9.96 -2.00 0.64
CA GLN A 488 9.69 -0.78 1.40
C GLN A 488 9.05 -1.16 2.75
N LEU A 489 9.82 -1.04 3.82
CA LEU A 489 9.34 -1.26 5.19
C LEU A 489 8.99 0.09 5.78
N TRP A 490 7.71 0.32 6.10
CA TRP A 490 7.16 1.58 6.63
C TRP A 490 6.14 1.36 7.76
N ALA A 491 6.32 0.35 8.61
CA ALA A 491 5.37 0.04 9.69
C ALA A 491 5.23 1.19 10.70
N GLY A 492 6.35 1.83 11.07
CA GLY A 492 6.39 2.98 11.97
C GLY A 492 5.74 4.22 11.36
N ARG A 493 5.82 4.35 10.04
CA ARG A 493 5.08 5.38 9.29
C ARG A 493 3.58 5.13 9.33
N MET A 494 3.14 3.89 9.10
CA MET A 494 1.71 3.54 9.14
C MET A 494 1.11 3.79 10.52
N ARG A 495 1.85 3.47 11.60
CA ARG A 495 1.48 3.85 12.97
C ARG A 495 1.39 5.37 13.11
N ARG A 496 2.41 6.11 12.69
CA ARG A 496 2.42 7.57 12.79
C ARG A 496 1.25 8.21 12.05
N ASP A 497 0.99 7.81 10.81
CA ASP A 497 -0.11 8.33 9.99
C ASP A 497 -1.47 8.01 10.58
N ALA A 498 -1.66 6.81 11.15
CA ALA A 498 -2.88 6.47 11.87
C ALA A 498 -3.08 7.32 13.14
N ALA A 499 -2.01 7.65 13.87
CA ALA A 499 -2.12 8.55 15.02
C ALA A 499 -2.46 9.98 14.60
N ASP A 500 -1.79 10.50 13.56
CA ASP A 500 -2.05 11.84 13.05
C ASP A 500 -3.48 11.94 12.48
N ALA A 501 -3.94 10.95 11.70
CA ALA A 501 -5.33 10.89 11.22
C ALA A 501 -6.34 10.93 12.36
N ARG A 502 -6.12 10.13 13.42
CA ARG A 502 -6.98 10.13 14.61
C ARG A 502 -6.95 11.49 15.34
N ARG A 503 -5.77 12.11 15.46
CA ARG A 503 -5.58 13.44 16.07
C ARG A 503 -6.30 14.53 15.30
N TYR A 504 -6.38 14.44 13.97
CA TYR A 504 -7.10 15.40 13.12
C TYR A 504 -8.59 15.07 12.96
N GLY A 505 -9.08 14.06 13.68
CA GLY A 505 -10.48 13.65 13.72
C GLY A 505 -10.94 12.93 12.45
N CYS A 506 -10.03 12.34 11.67
CA CYS A 506 -10.40 11.46 10.57
C CYS A 506 -11.13 10.23 11.09
N ASP A 507 -12.23 9.86 10.43
CA ASP A 507 -13.00 8.65 10.73
C ASP A 507 -12.76 7.53 9.71
N GLY A 508 -11.92 7.79 8.69
CA GLY A 508 -11.44 6.80 7.73
C GLY A 508 -9.92 6.72 7.64
N LEU A 509 -9.41 5.49 7.46
CA LEU A 509 -8.00 5.17 7.30
C LEU A 509 -7.83 4.09 6.22
N LEU A 510 -7.24 4.45 5.08
CA LEU A 510 -7.08 3.58 3.92
C LEU A 510 -5.62 3.51 3.49
N GLY A 511 -5.11 2.37 3.03
CA GLY A 511 -3.74 2.27 2.51
C GLY A 511 -3.69 2.22 0.98
N ILE A 512 -3.07 3.20 0.31
CA ILE A 512 -2.80 3.12 -1.14
C ILE A 512 -1.60 2.20 -1.41
N HIS A 513 -1.72 1.31 -2.41
CA HIS A 513 -0.68 0.34 -2.75
C HIS A 513 -0.83 -0.30 -4.15
N TRP A 514 0.16 -1.11 -4.54
CA TRP A 514 0.15 -1.98 -5.73
C TRP A 514 0.40 -3.43 -5.34
N ARG A 515 1.51 -3.71 -4.65
CA ARG A 515 1.96 -5.07 -4.29
C ARG A 515 1.26 -5.56 -3.02
N THR A 516 1.27 -6.87 -2.78
CA THR A 516 0.51 -7.48 -1.65
C THR A 516 1.37 -8.22 -0.63
N ARG A 517 2.35 -9.04 -1.05
CA ARG A 517 3.15 -9.84 -0.11
C ARG A 517 4.30 -9.07 0.54
N SER A 518 5.07 -8.32 -0.24
CA SER A 518 6.18 -7.50 0.27
C SER A 518 5.72 -6.40 1.25
N LEU A 519 4.43 -6.02 1.18
CA LEU A 519 3.80 -5.02 2.06
C LEU A 519 3.18 -5.60 3.32
N ALA A 520 3.29 -6.91 3.57
CA ALA A 520 2.67 -7.55 4.73
C ALA A 520 2.93 -6.80 6.06
N PRO A 521 4.16 -6.33 6.38
CA PRO A 521 4.40 -5.52 7.57
C PRO A 521 3.61 -4.20 7.58
N ASN A 522 3.56 -3.48 6.46
CA ASN A 522 2.94 -2.16 6.38
C ASN A 522 1.41 -2.28 6.52
N VAL A 523 0.81 -3.24 5.81
CA VAL A 523 -0.63 -3.54 5.91
C VAL A 523 -1.00 -3.98 7.32
N GLY A 524 -0.21 -4.89 7.92
CA GLY A 524 -0.46 -5.37 9.28
C GLY A 524 -0.37 -4.26 10.32
N ALA A 525 0.61 -3.35 10.18
CA ALA A 525 0.77 -2.20 11.05
C ALA A 525 -0.40 -1.22 10.94
N LEU A 526 -0.85 -0.90 9.71
CA LEU A 526 -2.00 -0.02 9.47
C LEU A 526 -3.29 -0.64 10.02
N ALA A 527 -3.54 -1.91 9.74
CA ALA A 527 -4.71 -2.65 10.22
C ALA A 527 -4.78 -2.67 11.74
N ARG A 528 -3.66 -2.93 12.43
CA ARG A 528 -3.60 -2.92 13.90
C ARG A 528 -3.79 -1.51 14.46
N ALA A 529 -3.18 -0.49 13.83
CA ALA A 529 -3.31 0.91 14.26
C ALA A 529 -4.73 1.47 14.10
N ALA A 530 -5.57 0.84 13.26
CA ALA A 530 -6.99 1.17 13.12
C ALA A 530 -7.86 0.70 14.31
N TRP A 531 -7.32 -0.14 15.21
CA TRP A 531 -8.03 -0.71 16.35
C TRP A 531 -7.39 -0.37 17.70
N THR A 532 -6.06 -0.26 17.76
CA THR A 532 -5.35 0.06 19.00
C THR A 532 -4.09 0.86 18.72
N GLN A 533 -3.82 1.84 19.58
CA GLN A 533 -2.60 2.64 19.54
C GLN A 533 -1.94 2.81 20.91
N ASP A 534 -2.57 2.34 22.00
CA ASP A 534 -2.22 2.70 23.39
C ASP A 534 -0.77 2.40 23.77
N ALA A 535 -0.17 1.35 23.19
CA ALA A 535 1.21 0.96 23.45
C ALA A 535 2.26 1.98 22.96
N TRP A 536 1.92 2.80 21.96
CA TRP A 536 2.86 3.73 21.30
C TRP A 536 2.29 5.15 21.11
N ASN A 537 0.99 5.35 21.36
CA ASN A 537 0.28 6.61 21.37
C ASN A 537 -0.74 6.66 22.55
N PRO A 538 -0.27 6.69 23.81
CA PRO A 538 -1.10 6.58 25.01
C PRO A 538 -1.87 7.86 25.38
N ALA A 539 -1.55 9.00 24.77
CA ALA A 539 -2.17 10.27 25.11
C ALA A 539 -3.61 10.36 24.53
N PRO A 540 -4.65 10.63 25.34
CA PRO A 540 -6.00 10.74 24.85
C PRO A 540 -6.17 12.04 24.07
N PHE A 541 -6.42 11.94 22.75
CA PHE A 541 -7.15 12.87 21.84
C PHE A 541 -7.10 14.39 22.06
N THR A 542 -6.19 14.92 22.86
CA THR A 542 -5.84 16.32 22.79
C THR A 542 -5.08 16.43 21.49
N LEU A 543 -5.63 17.16 20.53
CA LEU A 543 -4.80 18.03 19.73
C LEU A 543 -3.91 18.72 20.78
N GLU A 544 -2.71 18.19 21.04
CA GLU A 544 -1.79 18.95 21.87
C GLU A 544 -1.76 20.31 21.19
N PRO A 545 -1.90 21.42 21.94
CA PRO A 545 -1.64 22.71 21.36
C PRO A 545 -0.35 22.55 20.56
N PRO A 546 -0.32 23.02 19.29
CA PRO A 546 0.83 22.84 18.42
C PRO A 546 2.08 23.07 19.27
N ALA A 547 3.02 22.10 19.22
CA ALA A 547 4.17 22.05 20.13
C ALA A 547 4.67 23.48 20.40
N ALA A 548 4.79 23.84 21.68
CA ALA A 548 5.12 25.21 22.08
C ALA A 548 6.24 25.75 21.18
N ARG A 549 6.01 26.91 20.55
CA ARG A 549 6.94 27.49 19.58
C ARG A 549 8.32 27.54 20.21
N VAL A 550 9.28 26.86 19.59
CA VAL A 550 10.68 26.91 19.97
C VAL A 550 11.34 27.93 19.06
N ALA A 551 12.09 28.87 19.65
CA ALA A 551 12.84 29.85 18.90
C ALA A 551 13.88 29.17 18.00
N GLY A 552 14.00 29.63 16.76
CA GLY A 552 14.93 29.13 15.76
C GLY A 552 14.28 28.29 14.66
N PRO A 553 15.10 27.52 13.93
CA PRO A 553 14.65 26.72 12.79
C PRO A 553 13.86 25.49 13.24
N VAL A 554 12.87 25.09 12.42
CA VAL A 554 12.17 23.79 12.55
C VAL A 554 12.69 22.86 11.48
N GLY A 555 13.45 21.86 11.93
CA GLY A 555 14.21 20.98 11.04
C GLY A 555 15.40 21.65 10.36
N GLY A 556 15.70 21.16 9.16
CA GLY A 556 16.82 21.62 8.35
C GLY A 556 18.19 21.07 8.75
N SER A 557 19.00 20.82 7.73
CA SER A 557 20.41 20.46 7.80
C SER A 557 21.27 21.65 7.38
N VAL A 558 22.54 21.65 7.76
CA VAL A 558 23.50 22.70 7.41
C VAL A 558 24.37 22.24 6.27
N ALA A 559 24.58 23.11 5.28
CA ALA A 559 25.60 22.94 4.27
C ALA A 559 26.53 24.15 4.25
N SER A 560 27.82 23.90 4.06
CA SER A 560 28.86 24.94 4.01
C SER A 560 29.68 24.78 2.74
N PHE A 561 29.98 25.91 2.11
CA PHE A 561 30.69 26.00 0.86
C PHE A 561 31.83 27.01 0.99
N THR A 562 32.85 26.90 0.14
CA THR A 562 34.02 27.80 0.15
C THR A 562 34.18 28.59 -1.14
N SER A 563 33.25 28.43 -2.08
CA SER A 563 33.26 29.17 -3.34
C SER A 563 32.94 30.66 -3.09
N PRO A 564 33.61 31.60 -3.78
CA PRO A 564 33.23 33.02 -3.73
C PRO A 564 31.78 33.24 -4.14
N ILE A 565 31.11 34.20 -3.52
CA ILE A 565 29.71 34.56 -3.80
C ILE A 565 29.68 35.91 -4.51
N ALA A 566 29.16 35.93 -5.73
CA ALA A 566 29.02 37.18 -6.49
C ALA A 566 27.77 37.97 -6.06
N ASP A 567 27.76 39.27 -6.39
CA ASP A 567 26.77 40.28 -6.01
C ASP A 567 26.66 40.56 -4.49
N THR A 568 27.71 40.28 -3.74
CA THR A 568 27.84 40.63 -2.33
C THR A 568 29.30 40.93 -1.99
N GLU A 569 29.53 41.70 -0.93
CA GLU A 569 30.86 41.85 -0.30
C GLU A 569 31.00 40.96 0.96
N ASP A 570 29.92 40.24 1.31
CA ASP A 570 29.78 39.44 2.53
C ASP A 570 29.62 37.94 2.22
N ASP A 571 30.54 37.39 1.43
CA ASP A 571 30.57 35.97 1.04
C ASP A 571 30.28 34.98 2.19
N PRO A 572 30.88 35.13 3.39
CA PRO A 572 30.69 34.16 4.46
C PRO A 572 29.23 33.97 4.89
N LEU A 573 28.37 34.99 4.71
CA LEU A 573 26.95 34.92 5.06
C LEU A 573 26.14 34.08 4.07
N TYR A 574 26.61 33.95 2.83
CA TYR A 574 25.95 33.20 1.75
C TYR A 574 26.64 31.86 1.44
N GLN A 575 27.79 31.61 2.09
CA GLN A 575 28.56 30.37 2.01
C GLN A 575 28.03 29.28 2.96
N THR A 576 27.23 29.65 3.96
CA THR A 576 26.53 28.72 4.83
C THR A 576 25.03 28.84 4.63
N VAL A 577 24.35 27.71 4.45
CA VAL A 577 22.89 27.67 4.30
C VAL A 577 22.31 26.59 5.19
N ARG A 578 21.15 26.88 5.78
CA ARG A 578 20.26 25.85 6.29
C ARG A 578 19.30 25.45 5.18
N TYR A 579 19.25 24.16 4.87
CA TYR A 579 18.36 23.59 3.85
C TYR A 579 17.46 22.51 4.47
N ASN A 580 16.36 22.16 3.81
CA ASN A 580 15.31 21.28 4.36
C ASN A 580 14.60 21.88 5.59
N LEU A 581 14.47 23.20 5.56
CA LEU A 581 13.82 23.97 6.59
C LEU A 581 12.30 23.90 6.39
N ALA A 582 11.55 23.55 7.43
CA ALA A 582 10.08 23.55 7.38
C ALA A 582 9.52 24.91 7.81
N ALA A 583 10.11 25.50 8.84
CA ALA A 583 9.70 26.79 9.40
C ALA A 583 10.88 27.46 10.11
N TYR A 584 10.74 28.75 10.40
CA TYR A 584 11.64 29.49 11.28
C TYR A 584 10.80 30.38 12.20
N HIS A 585 10.98 30.23 13.51
CA HIS A 585 10.23 30.99 14.51
C HIS A 585 11.16 31.92 15.28
N LEU A 586 10.93 33.23 15.20
CA LEU A 586 11.66 34.20 16.01
C LEU A 586 10.75 34.81 17.07
N PRO A 587 11.11 34.74 18.37
CA PRO A 587 10.41 35.48 19.40
C PRO A 587 10.72 36.97 19.24
N LEU A 588 9.69 37.78 19.01
CA LEU A 588 9.80 39.23 18.84
C LEU A 588 8.70 39.92 19.65
N SER A 589 8.88 41.19 20.01
CA SER A 589 7.77 41.97 20.55
C SER A 589 6.67 42.17 19.49
N ASN A 590 5.45 42.47 19.93
CA ASN A 590 4.40 42.85 18.99
C ASN A 590 4.74 44.20 18.36
N GLY A 591 4.59 44.31 17.04
CA GLY A 591 5.03 45.48 16.29
C GLY A 591 5.03 45.23 14.79
N THR A 592 5.44 46.26 14.03
CA THR A 592 5.64 46.16 12.58
C THR A 592 7.14 46.08 12.30
N TYR A 593 7.55 45.12 11.49
CA TYR A 593 8.95 44.82 11.21
C TYR A 593 9.26 44.91 9.73
N ARG A 594 10.49 45.33 9.42
CA ARG A 594 11.15 45.10 8.13
C ARG A 594 11.90 43.77 8.22
N VAL A 595 11.53 42.80 7.39
CA VAL A 595 12.13 41.46 7.37
C VAL A 595 12.86 41.25 6.05
N THR A 596 14.16 40.95 6.09
CA THR A 596 14.97 40.59 4.93
C THR A 596 15.36 39.11 5.00
N LEU A 597 15.00 38.36 3.97
CA LEU A 597 15.39 36.97 3.77
C LEU A 597 16.52 36.91 2.77
N LYS A 598 17.63 36.24 3.13
CA LYS A 598 18.84 36.14 2.31
C LYS A 598 19.03 34.72 1.81
N PHE A 599 19.26 34.57 0.51
CA PHE A 599 19.33 33.30 -0.20
C PHE A 599 20.58 33.23 -1.10
N CYS A 600 21.02 31.99 -1.37
CA CYS A 600 22.07 31.68 -2.33
C CYS A 600 21.87 30.24 -2.82
N GLU A 601 22.15 29.97 -4.09
CA GLU A 601 22.24 28.59 -4.61
C GLU A 601 23.70 28.20 -4.83
N PRO A 602 24.35 27.55 -3.86
CA PRO A 602 25.73 27.11 -4.01
C PRO A 602 25.87 25.69 -4.59
N HIS A 603 24.81 24.87 -4.51
CA HIS A 603 24.86 23.44 -4.79
C HIS A 603 24.49 23.11 -6.23
N TYR A 604 23.30 23.53 -6.67
CA TYR A 604 22.80 23.18 -7.99
C TYR A 604 23.40 24.04 -9.11
N THR A 605 23.54 23.41 -10.29
CA THR A 605 24.14 24.03 -11.48
C THR A 605 23.11 24.27 -12.60
N ALA A 606 21.81 24.17 -12.30
CA ALA A 606 20.73 24.37 -13.26
C ALA A 606 19.45 24.84 -12.54
N ALA A 607 18.59 25.54 -13.28
CA ALA A 607 17.25 25.91 -12.85
C ALA A 607 16.35 24.67 -12.69
N GLY A 608 15.26 24.83 -11.95
CA GLY A 608 14.25 23.82 -11.65
C GLY A 608 14.72 22.73 -10.70
N LYS A 609 15.88 22.89 -10.05
CA LYS A 609 16.43 21.89 -9.12
C LYS A 609 16.06 22.12 -7.66
N ARG A 610 15.85 23.38 -7.28
CA ARG A 610 15.32 23.78 -5.97
C ARG A 610 14.29 24.86 -6.20
N VAL A 611 13.03 24.55 -5.94
CA VAL A 611 11.89 25.46 -6.09
C VAL A 611 11.05 25.37 -4.83
N PHE A 612 10.76 26.51 -4.21
CA PHE A 612 9.96 26.54 -2.98
C PHE A 612 9.25 27.88 -2.77
N GLY A 613 8.14 27.86 -2.05
CA GLY A 613 7.47 29.06 -1.55
C GLY A 613 7.92 29.44 -0.13
N VAL A 614 7.65 30.69 0.25
CA VAL A 614 7.81 31.17 1.63
C VAL A 614 6.55 31.91 2.05
N LYS A 615 5.99 31.52 3.20
CA LYS A 615 4.99 32.31 3.91
C LYS A 615 5.64 33.03 5.08
N LEU A 616 5.22 34.27 5.30
CA LEU A 616 5.60 35.11 6.41
C LEU A 616 4.32 35.57 7.13
N GLN A 617 4.21 35.25 8.42
CA GLN A 617 2.99 35.45 9.21
C GLN A 617 1.74 34.84 8.56
N GLY A 618 1.89 33.64 7.97
CA GLY A 618 0.81 32.91 7.29
C GLY A 618 0.43 33.44 5.91
N ARG A 619 1.02 34.55 5.46
CA ARG A 619 0.81 35.11 4.11
C ARG A 619 1.93 34.66 3.20
N THR A 620 1.60 34.15 2.02
CA THR A 620 2.61 33.84 1.00
C THR A 620 3.28 35.14 0.55
N VAL A 621 4.61 35.19 0.70
CA VAL A 621 5.44 36.35 0.31
C VAL A 621 6.39 36.03 -0.83
N LEU A 622 6.68 34.75 -1.06
CA LEU A 622 7.42 34.23 -2.21
C LEU A 622 6.72 32.98 -2.71
N GLU A 623 6.47 32.90 -4.02
CA GLU A 623 5.89 31.75 -4.71
C GLU A 623 6.91 31.21 -5.71
N HIS A 624 7.06 29.89 -5.81
CA HIS A 624 7.91 29.24 -6.81
C HIS A 624 9.36 29.78 -6.88
N LEU A 625 9.98 30.11 -5.73
CA LEU A 625 11.33 30.66 -5.72
C LEU A 625 12.34 29.61 -6.19
N ASP A 626 12.91 29.85 -7.36
CA ASP A 626 14.12 29.22 -7.84
C ASP A 626 15.27 30.23 -7.80
N ILE A 627 16.16 30.05 -6.83
CA ILE A 627 17.31 30.94 -6.63
C ILE A 627 18.26 30.88 -7.83
N PHE A 628 18.48 29.70 -8.41
CA PHE A 628 19.35 29.55 -9.59
C PHE A 628 18.74 30.23 -10.81
N ALA A 629 17.45 30.04 -11.07
CA ALA A 629 16.79 30.73 -12.18
C ALA A 629 16.83 32.26 -12.02
N ARG A 630 16.80 32.74 -10.76
CA ARG A 630 16.76 34.17 -10.48
C ARG A 630 18.12 34.86 -10.60
N VAL A 631 19.17 34.26 -10.02
CA VAL A 631 20.49 34.90 -9.96
C VAL A 631 21.63 34.02 -10.49
N GLY A 632 21.42 32.70 -10.62
CA GLY A 632 22.45 31.74 -10.98
C GLY A 632 23.13 31.11 -9.76
N ARG A 633 24.19 30.33 -9.99
CA ARG A 633 24.96 29.68 -8.92
C ARG A 633 25.89 30.66 -8.21
N ASN A 634 26.09 30.47 -6.90
CA ASN A 634 27.02 31.23 -6.06
C ASN A 634 26.80 32.74 -6.16
N ARG A 635 25.54 33.19 -6.14
CA ARG A 635 25.16 34.61 -6.18
C ARG A 635 24.15 34.91 -5.08
N ALA A 636 24.35 36.05 -4.41
CA ALA A 636 23.48 36.50 -3.34
C ALA A 636 22.11 36.95 -3.88
N LEU A 637 21.04 36.63 -3.16
CA LEU A 637 19.68 37.03 -3.47
C LEU A 637 18.92 37.38 -2.20
N ASP A 638 18.44 38.61 -2.11
CA ASP A 638 17.74 39.12 -0.94
C ASP A 638 16.31 39.56 -1.28
N PHE A 639 15.39 39.32 -0.34
CA PHE A 639 14.02 39.82 -0.39
C PHE A 639 13.69 40.54 0.90
N THR A 640 13.24 41.80 0.81
CA THR A 640 12.89 42.63 1.97
C THR A 640 11.39 42.97 1.97
N PHE A 641 10.76 42.77 3.13
CA PHE A 641 9.33 42.99 3.37
C PHE A 641 9.16 44.08 4.45
N PRO A 642 8.72 45.31 4.11
CA PRO A 642 8.80 46.47 5.00
C PRO A 642 7.73 46.56 6.11
N ASP A 643 6.63 45.80 6.02
CA ASP A 643 5.44 46.02 6.88
C ASP A 643 4.88 44.70 7.46
N VAL A 644 5.74 43.93 8.14
CA VAL A 644 5.36 42.62 8.68
C VAL A 644 4.84 42.76 10.10
N ALA A 645 3.53 42.55 10.28
CA ALA A 645 2.89 42.65 11.58
C ALA A 645 3.10 41.40 12.45
N VAL A 646 3.70 41.59 13.62
CA VAL A 646 3.78 40.60 14.70
C VAL A 646 2.76 40.96 15.77
N THR A 647 1.79 40.07 16.00
CA THR A 647 0.64 40.31 16.91
C THR A 647 0.56 39.34 18.08
N ASN A 648 1.36 38.27 18.04
CA ASN A 648 1.33 37.15 18.99
C ASN A 648 2.69 36.89 19.66
N GLY A 649 3.64 37.80 19.52
CA GLY A 649 5.00 37.68 20.07
C GLY A 649 5.97 36.84 19.22
N TRP A 650 5.58 36.48 17.99
CA TRP A 650 6.39 35.65 17.11
C TRP A 650 6.35 36.12 15.66
N LEU A 651 7.52 36.08 15.03
CA LEU A 651 7.65 36.10 13.57
C LEU A 651 7.75 34.65 13.08
N ASP A 652 6.77 34.26 12.28
CA ASP A 652 6.65 32.92 11.72
C ASP A 652 6.98 32.93 10.23
N LEU A 653 8.03 32.21 9.86
CA LEU A 653 8.32 31.82 8.47
C LEU A 653 7.92 30.36 8.28
N GLU A 654 7.22 30.06 7.20
CA GLU A 654 6.92 28.69 6.75
C GLU A 654 7.46 28.52 5.33
N PHE A 655 8.16 27.41 5.10
CA PHE A 655 8.76 27.11 3.80
C PHE A 655 7.97 25.99 3.13
N LEU A 656 7.62 26.19 1.86
CA LEU A 656 6.75 25.30 1.10
C LEU A 656 7.59 24.62 0.03
N PRO A 657 8.09 23.37 0.25
CA PRO A 657 8.82 22.65 -0.79
C PRO A 657 7.92 22.41 -2.01
N GLU A 658 8.49 22.61 -3.20
CA GLU A 658 7.87 22.22 -4.48
C GLU A 658 8.78 21.24 -5.23
N VAL A 659 10.05 21.63 -5.42
CA VAL A 659 11.11 20.76 -5.95
C VAL A 659 12.30 20.83 -4.99
N GLU A 660 12.70 19.69 -4.44
CA GLU A 660 13.79 19.59 -3.45
C GLU A 660 13.52 20.42 -2.18
N PHE A 661 14.54 20.59 -1.35
CA PHE A 661 14.42 21.19 -0.04
C PHE A 661 14.61 22.73 -0.03
N PRO A 662 13.71 23.50 0.63
CA PRO A 662 13.86 24.93 0.84
C PRO A 662 15.16 25.26 1.57
N SER A 663 15.72 26.43 1.32
CA SER A 663 16.98 26.87 1.92
C SER A 663 16.95 28.34 2.33
N LEU A 664 17.68 28.71 3.37
CA LEU A 664 17.88 30.09 3.84
C LEU A 664 19.34 30.28 4.27
N ALA A 665 19.96 31.36 3.83
CA ALA A 665 21.34 31.70 4.17
C ALA A 665 21.40 32.59 5.42
N ALA A 666 20.53 33.61 5.49
CA ALA A 666 20.46 34.48 6.65
C ALA A 666 19.11 35.19 6.76
N LEU A 667 18.85 35.72 7.95
CA LEU A 667 17.65 36.45 8.32
C LEU A 667 18.04 37.77 8.99
N ASP A 668 17.45 38.87 8.56
CA ASP A 668 17.65 40.19 9.15
C ASP A 668 16.29 40.84 9.41
N VAL A 669 16.00 41.15 10.67
CA VAL A 669 14.70 41.65 11.13
C VAL A 669 14.89 42.93 11.93
N GLU A 670 14.34 44.02 11.41
CA GLU A 670 14.41 45.36 11.99
C GLU A 670 13.04 45.80 12.51
N GLY A 671 12.95 46.29 13.74
CA GLY A 671 11.69 46.81 14.28
C GLY A 671 11.77 47.43 15.68
N PRO A 672 10.63 47.56 16.40
CA PRO A 672 10.49 48.33 17.64
C PRO A 672 11.35 47.88 18.85
N GLY A 673 12.15 46.82 18.69
CA GLY A 673 13.06 46.28 19.71
C GLY A 673 14.52 46.16 19.24
N GLY A 674 14.88 46.73 18.09
CA GLY A 674 16.22 46.65 17.51
C GLY A 674 16.31 45.75 16.27
N HIS A 675 17.54 45.36 15.92
CA HIS A 675 17.85 44.43 14.81
C HIS A 675 18.10 43.02 15.35
N VAL A 676 17.45 42.03 14.74
CA VAL A 676 17.71 40.60 14.98
C VAL A 676 18.28 40.02 13.69
N LYS A 677 19.55 39.64 13.72
CA LYS A 677 20.30 39.12 12.58
C LYS A 677 20.81 37.72 12.86
N ILE A 678 20.45 36.74 12.02
CA ILE A 678 20.84 35.34 12.16
C ILE A 678 21.56 34.84 10.91
N ASN A 679 22.73 34.21 11.11
CA ASN A 679 23.46 33.48 10.10
C ASN A 679 22.94 32.03 10.05
N CYS A 680 22.01 31.75 9.14
CA CYS A 680 21.26 30.48 9.12
C CYS A 680 22.15 29.33 8.63
N GLY A 681 22.42 28.38 9.52
CA GLY A 681 23.39 27.30 9.30
C GLY A 681 24.86 27.71 9.45
N GLY A 682 25.16 28.98 9.73
CA GLY A 682 26.51 29.44 10.03
C GLY A 682 26.75 29.68 11.52
N GLY A 683 28.02 29.89 11.87
CA GLY A 683 28.41 30.37 13.19
C GLY A 683 28.17 31.88 13.35
N VAL A 684 28.58 32.43 14.50
CA VAL A 684 28.58 33.88 14.72
C VAL A 684 29.45 34.55 13.66
N TYR A 685 28.90 35.55 12.97
CA TYR A 685 29.59 36.28 11.91
C TYR A 685 29.21 37.77 11.97
N ARG A 686 30.17 38.64 12.30
CA ARG A 686 29.92 40.07 12.55
C ARG A 686 28.78 40.27 13.56
N ASP A 687 27.75 41.02 13.19
CA ASP A 687 26.55 41.28 13.98
C ASP A 687 25.45 40.22 13.76
N TYR A 688 25.67 39.20 12.93
CA TYR A 688 24.80 38.03 12.81
C TYR A 688 25.13 37.00 13.89
N ALA A 689 24.13 36.67 14.70
CA ALA A 689 24.23 35.57 15.64
C ALA A 689 24.22 34.22 14.91
N ALA A 690 24.82 33.21 15.54
CA ALA A 690 24.67 31.83 15.10
C ALA A 690 23.20 31.39 15.21
N ASP A 691 22.83 30.41 14.40
CA ASP A 691 21.50 29.81 14.45
C ASP A 691 21.16 29.29 15.87
N PRO A 692 19.99 29.63 16.44
CA PRO A 692 19.54 29.02 17.67
C PRO A 692 19.41 27.49 17.50
N PRO A 693 19.57 26.69 18.57
CA PRO A 693 19.28 25.27 18.51
C PRO A 693 17.80 25.07 18.14
N GLY A 694 17.56 24.59 16.92
CA GLY A 694 16.21 24.35 16.41
C GLY A 694 15.51 23.16 17.06
N ALA A 695 14.19 23.12 16.93
CA ALA A 695 13.44 21.91 17.29
C ALA A 695 13.66 20.82 16.22
N PRO A 696 13.90 19.56 16.61
CA PRO A 696 13.90 18.46 15.64
C PRO A 696 12.53 18.38 14.98
N PRO A 697 12.45 17.98 13.69
CA PRO A 697 11.16 17.76 13.06
C PRO A 697 10.40 16.66 13.83
N PRO A 698 9.06 16.70 13.86
CA PRO A 698 8.28 15.63 14.47
C PRO A 698 8.72 14.28 13.91
N ALA A 699 8.95 13.29 14.78
CA ALA A 699 9.38 11.96 14.35
C ALA A 699 8.37 11.36 13.34
N ARG A 700 8.83 11.08 12.11
CA ARG A 700 8.01 10.51 11.03
C ARG A 700 7.59 9.06 11.29
N PHE A 701 8.30 8.37 12.18
CA PHE A 701 8.12 6.96 12.51
C PHE A 701 7.78 6.82 13.99
N ALA A 702 6.69 6.11 14.30
CA ALA A 702 6.38 5.68 15.65
C ALA A 702 7.15 4.40 16.00
N PRO A 703 7.36 4.08 17.30
CA PRO A 703 8.02 2.84 17.72
C PRO A 703 7.37 1.60 17.11
N THR A 704 8.16 0.56 16.80
CA THR A 704 7.68 -0.68 16.15
C THR A 704 8.20 -1.98 16.75
N ALA A 705 9.03 -1.93 17.81
CA ALA A 705 9.60 -3.11 18.46
C ALA A 705 8.55 -4.20 18.77
N ASP A 706 7.41 -3.83 19.35
CA ASP A 706 6.35 -4.78 19.68
C ASP A 706 5.70 -5.39 18.44
N PHE A 707 5.57 -4.62 17.36
CA PHE A 707 5.01 -5.08 16.10
C PHE A 707 5.95 -6.05 15.40
N TYR A 708 7.20 -5.65 15.16
CA TYR A 708 8.14 -6.50 14.43
C TYR A 708 8.54 -7.75 15.20
N ARG A 709 8.53 -7.72 16.53
CA ARG A 709 8.69 -8.93 17.35
C ARG A 709 7.52 -9.90 17.14
N ASP A 710 6.27 -9.43 17.25
CA ASP A 710 5.09 -10.27 17.00
C ASP A 710 5.07 -10.79 15.56
N TRP A 711 5.32 -9.91 14.59
CA TRP A 711 5.35 -10.25 13.18
C TRP A 711 6.42 -11.32 12.88
N ALA A 712 7.65 -11.13 13.36
CA ALA A 712 8.75 -12.08 13.16
C ALA A 712 8.50 -13.43 13.85
N GLU A 713 7.84 -13.44 15.02
CA GLU A 713 7.46 -14.69 15.70
C GLU A 713 6.53 -15.56 14.83
N HIS A 714 5.56 -14.95 14.17
CA HIS A 714 4.60 -15.67 13.34
C HIS A 714 5.16 -16.03 11.95
N GLU A 715 5.99 -15.14 11.38
CA GLU A 715 6.63 -15.38 10.09
C GLU A 715 7.73 -16.44 10.18
N PHE A 716 8.61 -16.34 11.19
CA PHE A 716 9.90 -17.04 11.24
C PHE A 716 10.08 -17.98 12.44
N GLY A 717 9.18 -17.93 13.42
CA GLY A 717 9.26 -18.73 14.63
C GLY A 717 9.84 -18.01 15.84
N PRO A 718 9.53 -18.52 17.06
CA PRO A 718 9.92 -17.89 18.31
C PRO A 718 11.44 -17.85 18.54
N GLU A 719 12.21 -18.79 17.98
CA GLU A 719 13.66 -18.89 18.17
C GLU A 719 14.43 -17.71 17.58
N VAL A 720 13.91 -17.12 16.49
CA VAL A 720 14.57 -16.00 15.80
C VAL A 720 13.81 -14.67 15.94
N ALA A 721 12.56 -14.71 16.44
CA ALA A 721 11.65 -13.58 16.51
C ALA A 721 12.27 -12.31 17.10
N ALA A 722 13.01 -12.44 18.21
CA ALA A 722 13.60 -11.29 18.90
C ALA A 722 14.70 -10.62 18.08
N GLU A 723 15.55 -11.40 17.41
CA GLU A 723 16.67 -10.87 16.63
C GLU A 723 16.21 -10.35 15.26
N ALA A 724 15.38 -11.14 14.56
CA ALA A 724 14.75 -10.70 13.31
C ALA A 724 13.88 -9.46 13.56
N GLY A 725 13.08 -9.42 14.61
CA GLY A 725 12.24 -8.26 14.95
C GLY A 725 13.05 -6.97 15.16
N ARG A 726 14.17 -7.03 15.90
CA ARG A 726 15.09 -5.89 16.05
C ARG A 726 15.72 -5.47 14.73
N LEU A 727 16.08 -6.42 13.88
CA LEU A 727 16.65 -6.11 12.57
C LEU A 727 15.62 -5.38 11.69
N PHE A 728 14.39 -5.89 11.60
CA PHE A 728 13.34 -5.24 10.81
C PHE A 728 12.96 -3.86 11.36
N GLU A 729 12.91 -3.68 12.68
CA GLU A 729 12.71 -2.36 13.29
C GLU A 729 13.82 -1.38 12.90
N LYS A 730 15.09 -1.81 12.89
CA LYS A 730 16.21 -0.97 12.46
C LYS A 730 16.12 -0.58 10.98
N LEU A 731 15.59 -1.48 10.14
CA LEU A 731 15.47 -1.28 8.69
C LEU A 731 14.22 -0.47 8.31
N ASP A 732 13.23 -0.36 9.19
CA ASP A 732 11.97 0.36 8.94
C ASP A 732 12.24 1.83 8.61
N GLY A 733 11.89 2.24 7.38
CA GLY A 733 12.18 3.56 6.84
C GLY A 733 13.64 3.84 6.47
N GLN A 734 14.54 2.85 6.61
CA GLN A 734 16.00 3.02 6.47
C GLN A 734 16.64 2.08 5.44
N LEU A 735 15.84 1.34 4.66
CA LEU A 735 16.37 0.45 3.63
C LEU A 735 17.11 1.23 2.53
N PRO A 736 18.22 0.70 1.98
CA PRO A 736 18.85 1.24 0.78
C PRO A 736 17.85 1.30 -0.38
N ARG A 737 17.96 2.34 -1.21
CA ARG A 737 17.03 2.63 -2.30
C ARG A 737 17.72 2.56 -3.67
N PRO A 738 17.97 1.35 -4.21
CA PRO A 738 18.59 1.19 -5.52
C PRO A 738 17.62 1.48 -6.68
N SER A 739 16.30 1.56 -6.42
CA SER A 739 15.27 1.90 -7.39
C SER A 739 14.65 3.26 -7.13
N ASP A 740 14.29 3.98 -8.19
CA ASP A 740 13.68 5.30 -8.12
C ASP A 740 12.91 5.66 -9.39
N TRP A 741 12.23 6.82 -9.37
CA TRP A 741 11.57 7.37 -10.55
C TRP A 741 12.62 7.92 -11.52
N THR A 742 12.67 7.35 -12.72
CA THR A 742 13.52 7.83 -13.84
C THR A 742 12.67 8.50 -14.91
N ASP A 743 11.59 7.83 -15.29
CA ASP A 743 10.64 8.17 -16.36
C ASP A 743 9.32 7.38 -16.15
N GLY A 744 9.02 7.05 -14.88
CA GLY A 744 7.97 6.11 -14.44
C GLY A 744 8.43 5.27 -13.22
N PRO A 745 7.64 4.27 -12.78
CA PRO A 745 7.88 3.54 -11.54
C PRO A 745 9.00 2.50 -11.58
N GLY A 746 9.76 2.41 -10.49
CA GLY A 746 10.62 1.27 -10.22
C GLY A 746 11.88 1.18 -11.09
N GLY A 747 12.32 2.28 -11.72
CA GLY A 747 13.55 2.36 -12.51
C GLY A 747 14.81 2.23 -11.65
N LEU A 748 15.98 2.15 -12.29
CA LEU A 748 17.29 2.14 -11.60
C LEU A 748 18.10 3.39 -11.96
N LYS A 749 18.95 3.84 -11.04
CA LYS A 749 19.93 4.90 -11.26
C LYS A 749 21.35 4.35 -11.10
N PRO A 750 22.29 4.62 -12.04
CA PRO A 750 23.67 4.18 -11.89
C PRO A 750 24.31 4.85 -10.67
N ASP A 751 25.04 4.07 -9.86
CA ASP A 751 25.76 4.58 -8.69
C ASP A 751 27.26 4.62 -9.00
N PRO A 752 27.90 5.81 -9.10
CA PRO A 752 29.31 5.90 -9.47
C PRO A 752 30.27 5.44 -8.37
N ARG A 753 29.79 5.20 -7.14
CA ARG A 753 30.62 4.73 -6.02
C ARG A 753 31.10 3.28 -6.28
N PRO A 754 32.33 2.91 -5.87
CA PRO A 754 32.76 1.52 -5.91
C PRO A 754 31.87 0.62 -5.07
N TRP A 755 31.63 -0.62 -5.53
CA TRP A 755 30.79 -1.58 -4.81
C TRP A 755 31.32 -1.85 -3.40
N GLU A 756 32.63 -1.79 -3.22
CA GLU A 756 33.31 -1.98 -1.94
C GLU A 756 32.85 -0.98 -0.87
N GLN A 757 32.47 0.23 -1.29
CA GLN A 757 31.90 1.27 -0.44
C GLN A 757 30.40 1.04 -0.21
N VAL A 758 29.65 0.74 -1.27
CA VAL A 758 28.18 0.62 -1.23
C VAL A 758 27.71 -0.64 -0.51
N GLN A 759 28.46 -1.75 -0.60
CA GLN A 759 28.05 -3.03 -0.02
C GLN A 759 27.83 -3.00 1.50
N ALA A 760 28.45 -2.04 2.21
CA ALA A 760 28.29 -1.85 3.65
C ALA A 760 26.84 -1.48 4.02
N GLU A 761 26.14 -0.75 3.16
CA GLU A 761 24.71 -0.40 3.32
C GLU A 761 23.81 -1.65 3.33
N TYR A 762 24.31 -2.78 2.79
CA TYR A 762 23.62 -4.06 2.70
C TYR A 762 24.13 -5.11 3.69
N ALA A 763 24.90 -4.72 4.71
CA ALA A 763 25.43 -5.66 5.71
C ALA A 763 24.32 -6.44 6.45
N PHE A 764 23.12 -5.87 6.57
CA PHE A 764 21.95 -6.50 7.19
C PHE A 764 21.52 -7.80 6.48
N VAL A 765 21.84 -7.98 5.19
CA VAL A 765 21.49 -9.21 4.46
C VAL A 765 22.23 -10.42 5.04
N LEU A 766 23.52 -10.24 5.36
CA LEU A 766 24.32 -11.28 6.00
C LEU A 766 23.88 -11.54 7.44
N GLN A 767 23.53 -10.48 8.17
CA GLN A 767 22.99 -10.59 9.53
C GLN A 767 21.69 -11.41 9.53
N PHE A 768 20.78 -11.12 8.60
CA PHE A 768 19.55 -11.90 8.47
C PHE A 768 19.85 -13.35 8.07
N GLU A 769 20.71 -13.59 7.08
CA GLU A 769 21.08 -14.94 6.63
C GLU A 769 21.61 -15.83 7.76
N GLN A 770 22.35 -15.28 8.71
CA GLN A 770 22.88 -16.01 9.88
C GLN A 770 21.78 -16.59 10.79
N LEU A 771 20.56 -16.05 10.73
CA LEU A 771 19.42 -16.57 11.49
C LEU A 771 18.80 -17.81 10.85
N ARG A 772 19.01 -18.04 9.55
CA ARG A 772 18.35 -19.11 8.79
C ARG A 772 18.49 -20.51 9.42
N PRO A 773 19.68 -20.94 9.93
CA PRO A 773 19.82 -22.26 10.55
C PRO A 773 18.97 -22.47 11.81
N LEU A 774 18.57 -21.38 12.48
CA LEU A 774 17.77 -21.41 13.70
C LEU A 774 16.27 -21.56 13.43
N VAL A 775 15.79 -21.22 12.23
CA VAL A 775 14.38 -21.31 11.84
C VAL A 775 13.91 -22.76 11.80
N ARG A 776 12.86 -23.08 12.56
CA ARG A 776 12.27 -24.43 12.67
C ARG A 776 10.95 -24.51 11.91
N GLY A 777 10.58 -25.70 11.45
CA GLY A 777 9.39 -25.88 10.61
C GLY A 777 9.62 -25.55 9.13
N THR A 778 8.83 -26.17 8.27
CA THR A 778 8.90 -26.04 6.82
C THR A 778 8.26 -24.73 6.33
N GLY A 779 7.11 -24.35 6.88
CA GLY A 779 6.36 -23.15 6.50
C GLY A 779 7.06 -21.87 6.96
N GLN A 780 7.51 -21.83 8.21
CA GLN A 780 8.34 -20.73 8.73
C GLN A 780 9.63 -20.56 7.92
N ARG A 781 10.29 -21.66 7.54
CA ARG A 781 11.49 -21.62 6.68
C ARG A 781 11.17 -21.08 5.28
N ALA A 782 10.07 -21.48 4.66
CA ALA A 782 9.67 -20.96 3.35
C ALA A 782 9.39 -19.44 3.40
N ARG A 783 8.73 -18.95 4.46
CA ARG A 783 8.50 -17.50 4.67
C ARG A 783 9.79 -16.74 4.94
N PHE A 784 10.68 -17.30 5.76
CA PHE A 784 12.02 -16.74 5.98
C PHE A 784 12.82 -16.64 4.68
N ASP A 785 12.81 -17.70 3.86
CA ASP A 785 13.54 -17.76 2.60
C ASP A 785 13.00 -16.75 1.57
N TYR A 786 11.69 -16.47 1.58
CA TYR A 786 11.12 -15.36 0.80
C TYR A 786 11.74 -14.00 1.18
N TRP A 787 11.81 -13.68 2.48
CA TRP A 787 12.39 -12.42 2.94
C TRP A 787 13.90 -12.35 2.70
N LEU A 788 14.62 -13.45 2.89
CA LEU A 788 16.05 -13.52 2.58
C LEU A 788 16.32 -13.33 1.08
N ALA A 789 15.54 -13.98 0.21
CA ALA A 789 15.61 -13.76 -1.24
C ALA A 789 15.30 -12.31 -1.60
N SER A 790 14.30 -11.70 -0.97
CA SER A 790 13.96 -10.29 -1.18
C SER A 790 15.14 -9.37 -0.81
N PHE A 791 15.77 -9.57 0.35
CA PHE A 791 16.92 -8.76 0.77
C PHE A 791 18.17 -8.98 -0.11
N ARG A 792 18.41 -10.23 -0.55
CA ARG A 792 19.47 -10.53 -1.52
C ARG A 792 19.21 -9.89 -2.88
N TYR A 793 17.96 -9.88 -3.33
CA TYR A 793 17.53 -9.17 -4.52
C TYR A 793 17.83 -7.67 -4.39
N LEU A 794 17.45 -7.02 -3.29
CA LEU A 794 17.74 -5.60 -3.03
C LEU A 794 19.25 -5.29 -3.07
N ARG A 795 20.08 -6.16 -2.47
CA ARG A 795 21.55 -6.06 -2.52
C ARG A 795 22.09 -6.25 -3.94
N ALA A 796 21.55 -7.21 -4.70
CA ALA A 796 21.96 -7.45 -6.08
C ALA A 796 21.63 -6.25 -6.99
N MET A 797 20.49 -5.58 -6.77
CA MET A 797 20.15 -4.33 -7.47
C MET A 797 21.22 -3.24 -7.23
N GLY A 798 21.61 -3.01 -5.97
CA GLY A 798 22.67 -2.04 -5.64
C GLY A 798 23.99 -2.35 -6.36
N ARG A 799 24.35 -3.64 -6.48
CA ARG A 799 25.54 -4.06 -7.23
C ARG A 799 25.42 -3.83 -8.73
N VAL A 800 24.24 -4.07 -9.31
CA VAL A 800 23.93 -3.72 -10.70
C VAL A 800 24.08 -2.23 -10.93
N ASN A 801 23.58 -1.37 -10.04
CA ASN A 801 23.73 0.09 -10.16
C ASN A 801 25.20 0.52 -10.24
N CYS A 802 26.07 -0.05 -9.40
CA CYS A 802 27.51 0.23 -9.40
C CYS A 802 28.21 -0.30 -10.67
N ALA A 803 27.91 -1.53 -11.07
CA ALA A 803 28.47 -2.13 -12.28
C ALA A 803 28.03 -1.39 -13.55
N TRP A 804 26.77 -0.93 -13.59
CA TRP A 804 26.23 -0.14 -14.68
C TRP A 804 26.91 1.22 -14.79
N ALA A 805 27.14 1.91 -13.67
CA ALA A 805 27.88 3.18 -13.66
C ALA A 805 29.31 3.02 -14.21
N ARG A 806 30.02 1.96 -13.79
CA ARG A 806 31.35 1.61 -14.30
C ARG A 806 31.33 1.36 -15.81
N TYR A 807 30.34 0.61 -16.31
CA TYR A 807 30.17 0.38 -17.74
C TYR A 807 29.92 1.68 -18.51
N ASN A 808 29.01 2.54 -18.03
CA ASN A 808 28.69 3.81 -18.66
C ASN A 808 29.92 4.74 -18.73
N ALA A 809 30.70 4.83 -17.66
CA ALA A 809 31.92 5.64 -17.64
C ALA A 809 32.96 5.13 -18.67
N ALA A 810 33.12 3.81 -18.80
CA ALA A 810 34.01 3.23 -19.81
C ALA A 810 33.49 3.46 -21.23
N LEU A 811 32.17 3.34 -21.45
CA LEU A 811 31.54 3.57 -22.75
C LEU A 811 31.77 5.02 -23.21
N GLU A 812 31.58 5.99 -22.32
CA GLU A 812 31.88 7.41 -22.58
C GLU A 812 33.36 7.64 -22.90
N ALA A 813 34.28 6.93 -22.24
CA ALA A 813 35.71 7.02 -22.55
C ALA A 813 36.04 6.46 -23.94
N VAL A 814 35.36 5.40 -24.39
CA VAL A 814 35.52 4.84 -25.74
C VAL A 814 34.90 5.75 -26.80
N ARG A 815 33.73 6.36 -26.55
CA ARG A 815 33.07 7.31 -27.46
C ARG A 815 33.92 8.53 -27.80
N LYS A 816 34.83 8.94 -26.91
CA LYS A 816 35.75 10.07 -27.12
C LYS A 816 36.92 9.75 -28.04
N VAL A 817 37.09 8.48 -28.44
CA VAL A 817 38.14 8.07 -29.37
C VAL A 817 37.65 8.26 -30.81
N GLY A 818 38.39 9.04 -31.61
CA GLY A 818 38.04 9.32 -33.00
C GLY A 818 38.46 8.25 -34.01
N ASP A 819 39.46 7.42 -33.70
CA ASP A 819 39.95 6.35 -34.59
C ASP A 819 39.10 5.07 -34.45
N PRO A 820 38.40 4.61 -35.50
CA PRO A 820 37.59 3.39 -35.46
C PRO A 820 38.34 2.12 -35.07
N ALA A 821 39.63 1.98 -35.43
CA ALA A 821 40.41 0.80 -35.07
C ALA A 821 40.70 0.78 -33.56
N GLU A 822 41.07 1.94 -33.01
CA GLU A 822 41.26 2.12 -31.57
C GLU A 822 39.95 1.99 -30.78
N VAL A 823 38.83 2.50 -31.30
CA VAL A 823 37.50 2.28 -30.71
C VAL A 823 37.21 0.80 -30.58
N ARG A 824 37.39 0.02 -31.65
CA ARG A 824 37.16 -1.44 -31.64
C ARG A 824 38.08 -2.15 -30.66
N ARG A 825 39.36 -1.78 -30.63
CA ARG A 825 40.37 -2.35 -29.70
C ARG A 825 39.97 -2.08 -28.24
N ARG A 826 39.59 -0.84 -27.91
CA ARG A 826 39.16 -0.48 -26.54
C ARG A 826 37.82 -1.07 -26.17
N ALA A 827 36.85 -1.11 -27.08
CA ALA A 827 35.58 -1.78 -26.85
C ALA A 827 35.79 -3.26 -26.47
N ARG A 828 36.67 -3.97 -27.19
CA ARG A 828 37.00 -5.36 -26.87
C ARG A 828 37.76 -5.51 -25.56
N ALA A 829 38.74 -4.64 -25.29
CA ALA A 829 39.60 -4.75 -24.11
C ALA A 829 38.95 -4.23 -22.81
N GLN A 830 38.04 -3.25 -22.89
CA GLN A 830 37.51 -2.51 -21.75
C GLN A 830 36.00 -2.72 -21.56
N LEU A 831 35.19 -2.65 -22.63
CA LEU A 831 33.73 -2.74 -22.50
C LEU A 831 33.23 -4.18 -22.42
N LEU A 832 33.76 -5.08 -23.25
CA LEU A 832 33.30 -6.48 -23.26
C LEU A 832 33.48 -7.20 -21.90
N PRO A 833 34.59 -7.04 -21.16
CA PRO A 833 34.71 -7.59 -19.81
C PRO A 833 33.70 -6.99 -18.82
N LEU A 834 33.48 -5.66 -18.85
CA LEU A 834 32.51 -4.98 -17.99
C LEU A 834 31.07 -5.41 -18.31
N ARG A 835 30.78 -5.65 -19.59
CA ARG A 835 29.50 -6.19 -20.06
C ARG A 835 29.23 -7.56 -19.46
N ARG A 836 30.20 -8.47 -19.50
CA ARG A 836 30.10 -9.82 -18.92
C ARG A 836 29.84 -9.76 -17.41
N ASP A 837 30.57 -8.90 -16.70
CA ASP A 837 30.37 -8.64 -15.26
C ASP A 837 28.94 -8.16 -14.98
N LEU A 838 28.46 -7.15 -15.73
CA LEU A 838 27.10 -6.62 -15.59
C LEU A 838 26.01 -7.66 -15.88
N VAL A 839 26.17 -8.49 -16.93
CA VAL A 839 25.24 -9.60 -17.23
C VAL A 839 25.20 -10.62 -16.08
N GLY A 840 26.36 -10.94 -15.47
CA GLY A 840 26.43 -11.81 -14.30
C GLY A 840 25.72 -11.24 -13.07
N HIS A 841 25.84 -9.94 -12.81
CA HIS A 841 25.11 -9.30 -11.71
C HIS A 841 23.60 -9.29 -11.94
N VAL A 842 23.14 -9.07 -13.18
CA VAL A 842 21.71 -9.18 -13.52
C VAL A 842 21.21 -10.63 -13.38
N ALA A 843 22.01 -11.64 -13.75
CA ALA A 843 21.64 -13.03 -13.48
C ALA A 843 21.45 -13.28 -11.97
N THR A 844 22.28 -12.67 -11.12
CA THR A 844 22.12 -12.74 -9.66
C THR A 844 20.84 -12.05 -9.19
N VAL A 845 20.45 -10.92 -9.79
CA VAL A 845 19.16 -10.27 -9.53
C VAL A 845 18.01 -11.25 -9.82
N TYR A 846 18.01 -11.88 -11.00
CA TYR A 846 16.93 -12.79 -11.40
C TYR A 846 16.86 -14.05 -10.55
N THR A 847 17.99 -14.61 -10.13
CA THR A 847 17.99 -15.75 -9.19
C THR A 847 17.19 -15.42 -7.93
N ASN A 848 17.35 -14.21 -7.39
CA ASN A 848 16.65 -13.80 -6.19
C ASN A 848 15.21 -13.33 -6.47
N LEU A 849 14.98 -12.56 -7.55
CA LEU A 849 13.64 -12.11 -7.96
C LEU A 849 12.71 -13.29 -8.27
N LEU A 850 13.18 -14.25 -9.06
CA LEU A 850 12.41 -15.44 -9.39
C LEU A 850 12.17 -16.34 -8.18
N ALA A 851 12.92 -16.20 -7.08
CA ALA A 851 12.66 -16.90 -5.83
C ALA A 851 11.56 -16.21 -4.99
N THR A 852 11.26 -14.93 -5.22
CA THR A 852 10.19 -14.20 -4.51
C THR A 852 8.83 -14.29 -5.20
N VAL A 853 8.76 -14.66 -6.49
CA VAL A 853 7.48 -14.72 -7.21
C VAL A 853 6.51 -15.66 -6.51
N SER A 854 5.33 -15.12 -6.14
CA SER A 854 4.27 -15.85 -5.45
C SER A 854 2.85 -15.37 -5.77
N ASN A 855 2.68 -14.16 -6.28
CA ASN A 855 1.39 -13.54 -6.63
C ASN A 855 1.53 -12.63 -7.88
N PRO A 856 0.43 -12.09 -8.44
CA PRO A 856 0.48 -11.23 -9.62
C PRO A 856 1.38 -9.99 -9.48
N GLY A 857 1.50 -9.42 -8.27
CA GLY A 857 2.35 -8.23 -8.08
C GLY A 857 3.84 -8.51 -8.30
N GLU A 858 4.32 -9.70 -7.93
CA GLU A 858 5.69 -10.10 -8.27
C GLU A 858 5.86 -10.47 -9.76
N LEU A 859 4.80 -10.94 -10.43
CA LEU A 859 4.81 -11.09 -11.90
C LEU A 859 4.95 -9.72 -12.58
N GLY A 860 4.26 -8.71 -12.06
CA GLY A 860 4.42 -7.31 -12.49
C GLY A 860 5.84 -6.79 -12.26
N THR A 861 6.47 -7.14 -11.14
CA THR A 861 7.88 -6.76 -10.87
C THR A 861 8.84 -7.42 -11.87
N VAL A 862 8.58 -8.65 -12.28
CA VAL A 862 9.32 -9.33 -13.38
C VAL A 862 9.09 -8.60 -14.70
N MET A 863 7.86 -8.19 -15.02
CA MET A 863 7.59 -7.38 -16.21
C MET A 863 8.34 -6.05 -16.18
N ASN A 864 8.41 -5.37 -15.04
CA ASN A 864 9.15 -4.11 -14.89
C ASN A 864 10.63 -4.30 -15.24
N TRP A 865 11.26 -5.36 -14.71
CA TRP A 865 12.62 -5.70 -15.12
C TRP A 865 12.74 -5.90 -16.63
N GLU A 866 11.91 -6.75 -17.22
CA GLU A 866 12.01 -7.15 -18.62
C GLU A 866 11.72 -6.02 -19.61
N SER A 867 10.77 -5.16 -19.25
CA SER A 867 10.13 -4.19 -20.15
C SER A 867 10.59 -2.75 -19.88
N ARG A 868 11.20 -2.47 -18.73
CA ARG A 868 11.69 -1.13 -18.35
C ARG A 868 13.18 -1.12 -18.06
N ILE A 869 13.63 -1.92 -17.08
CA ILE A 869 15.02 -1.85 -16.58
C ILE A 869 16.00 -2.47 -17.58
N LEU A 870 15.79 -3.70 -18.04
CA LEU A 870 16.70 -4.39 -18.96
C LEU A 870 16.92 -3.65 -20.28
N PRO A 871 15.90 -3.03 -20.91
CA PRO A 871 16.11 -2.18 -22.08
C PRO A 871 17.20 -1.12 -21.88
N ALA A 872 17.20 -0.45 -20.72
CA ALA A 872 18.16 0.59 -20.40
C ALA A 872 19.53 0.04 -19.94
N VAL A 873 19.53 -1.02 -19.14
CA VAL A 873 20.75 -1.54 -18.49
C VAL A 873 21.52 -2.49 -19.41
N LEU A 874 20.84 -3.34 -20.19
CA LEU A 874 21.48 -4.43 -20.94
C LEU A 874 21.20 -4.47 -22.44
N ILE A 875 20.01 -4.09 -22.91
CA ILE A 875 19.64 -4.30 -24.33
C ILE A 875 20.26 -3.22 -25.20
N ARG A 876 19.86 -1.95 -25.06
CA ARG A 876 20.42 -0.85 -25.85
C ARG A 876 21.94 -0.71 -25.72
N PRO A 877 22.54 -0.80 -24.50
CA PRO A 877 24.00 -0.76 -24.38
C PRO A 877 24.71 -1.97 -25.00
N GLY A 878 24.03 -3.11 -25.10
CA GLY A 878 24.56 -4.31 -25.75
C GLY A 878 24.56 -4.20 -27.28
N GLU A 879 23.49 -3.66 -27.86
CA GLU A 879 23.40 -3.34 -29.29
C GLU A 879 24.48 -2.34 -29.71
N GLU A 880 24.69 -1.29 -28.90
CA GLU A 880 25.76 -0.33 -29.13
C GLU A 880 27.15 -0.98 -29.07
N LEU A 881 27.41 -1.84 -28.08
CA LEU A 881 28.69 -2.55 -27.98
C LEU A 881 28.94 -3.46 -29.18
N ALA A 882 27.91 -4.18 -29.66
CA ALA A 882 28.03 -5.00 -30.88
C ALA A 882 28.40 -4.13 -32.09
N GLY A 883 27.77 -2.95 -32.22
CA GLY A 883 28.10 -1.95 -33.24
C GLY A 883 29.56 -1.47 -33.16
N LEU A 884 30.06 -1.15 -31.97
CA LEU A 884 31.46 -0.74 -31.75
C LEU A 884 32.47 -1.86 -32.06
N LEU A 885 32.10 -3.12 -31.80
CA LEU A 885 32.95 -4.27 -32.09
C LEU A 885 32.89 -4.68 -33.58
N GLY A 886 31.80 -4.37 -34.27
CA GLY A 886 31.50 -4.82 -35.62
C GLY A 886 31.24 -6.33 -35.71
N GLU A 887 30.80 -6.95 -34.62
CA GLU A 887 30.48 -8.38 -34.52
C GLU A 887 29.39 -8.61 -33.47
N ASP A 888 28.79 -9.80 -33.52
CA ASP A 888 27.86 -10.27 -32.51
C ASP A 888 28.50 -10.44 -31.12
N LEU A 889 27.79 -10.04 -30.07
CA LEU A 889 28.27 -10.29 -28.70
C LEU A 889 28.39 -11.81 -28.42
N PRO A 890 29.42 -12.28 -27.71
CA PRO A 890 29.51 -13.68 -27.31
C PRO A 890 28.36 -14.06 -26.35
N ALA A 891 28.03 -15.36 -26.27
CA ALA A 891 26.90 -15.85 -25.48
C ALA A 891 26.99 -15.46 -23.98
N ASP A 892 28.20 -15.41 -23.42
CA ASP A 892 28.46 -15.01 -22.03
C ASP A 892 28.35 -13.49 -21.79
N ALA A 893 28.17 -12.70 -22.83
CA ALA A 893 27.90 -11.26 -22.79
C ALA A 893 26.44 -10.91 -23.13
N ARG A 894 25.55 -11.92 -23.20
CA ARG A 894 24.11 -11.79 -23.40
C ARG A 894 23.36 -12.39 -22.20
N PRO A 895 22.17 -11.87 -21.82
CA PRO A 895 21.33 -12.51 -20.82
C PRO A 895 20.97 -13.94 -21.24
N ALA A 896 21.05 -14.90 -20.31
CA ALA A 896 20.55 -16.24 -20.55
C ALA A 896 19.03 -16.22 -20.71
N THR A 897 18.47 -17.19 -21.43
CA THR A 897 17.01 -17.37 -21.60
C THR A 897 16.47 -18.56 -20.80
N VAL A 898 17.34 -19.44 -20.32
CA VAL A 898 16.99 -20.69 -19.65
C VAL A 898 16.99 -20.51 -18.13
N TYR A 899 16.03 -21.14 -17.46
CA TYR A 899 15.99 -21.23 -16.01
C TYR A 899 16.98 -22.30 -15.51
N ARG A 900 17.81 -21.96 -14.52
CA ARG A 900 18.77 -22.90 -13.88
C ARG A 900 18.62 -22.99 -12.35
N GLY A 901 17.49 -22.50 -11.82
CA GLY A 901 17.21 -22.54 -10.39
C GLY A 901 16.50 -23.85 -9.96
N PRO A 902 16.22 -24.00 -8.65
CA PRO A 902 15.49 -25.15 -8.15
C PRO A 902 14.03 -25.13 -8.63
N THR A 903 13.42 -26.31 -8.82
CA THR A 903 12.00 -26.39 -9.17
C THR A 903 11.13 -25.71 -8.12
N ARG A 904 10.27 -24.77 -8.55
CA ARG A 904 9.27 -24.09 -7.70
C ARG A 904 7.86 -24.34 -8.22
N VAL A 905 6.92 -24.50 -7.27
CA VAL A 905 5.48 -24.56 -7.54
C VAL A 905 4.86 -23.28 -7.00
N ILE A 906 4.20 -22.52 -7.85
CA ILE A 906 3.63 -21.22 -7.51
C ILE A 906 2.15 -21.24 -7.83
N VAL A 907 1.32 -20.93 -6.84
CA VAL A 907 -0.11 -20.67 -7.02
C VAL A 907 -0.30 -19.16 -6.85
N PRO A 908 -0.41 -18.38 -7.95
CA PRO A 908 -0.42 -16.92 -7.87
C PRO A 908 -1.66 -16.37 -7.15
N THR A 909 -2.76 -17.11 -7.19
CA THR A 909 -4.05 -16.70 -6.64
C THR A 909 -4.52 -17.72 -5.62
N VAL A 910 -4.48 -17.36 -4.34
CA VAL A 910 -4.84 -18.25 -3.23
C VAL A 910 -6.17 -17.81 -2.63
N ARG A 911 -7.25 -18.48 -3.04
CA ARG A 911 -8.57 -18.30 -2.41
C ARG A 911 -8.63 -19.08 -1.09
N THR A 912 -9.48 -18.61 -0.18
CA THR A 912 -9.73 -19.26 1.11
C THR A 912 -11.20 -19.65 1.29
N SER A 913 -12.06 -19.27 0.34
CA SER A 913 -13.49 -19.56 0.35
C SER A 913 -14.07 -19.68 -1.07
N TYR A 914 -15.23 -20.35 -1.17
CA TYR A 914 -15.92 -20.59 -2.43
C TYR A 914 -17.44 -20.63 -2.30
N GLU A 915 -18.14 -20.32 -3.39
CA GLU A 915 -19.59 -20.41 -3.46
C GLU A 915 -20.04 -21.85 -3.73
N PRO A 916 -21.20 -22.28 -3.22
CA PRO A 916 -21.79 -23.58 -3.53
C PRO A 916 -21.89 -23.84 -5.05
N ALA A 917 -21.39 -25.00 -5.51
CA ALA A 917 -21.39 -25.39 -6.92
C ALA A 917 -20.65 -24.43 -7.87
N GLU A 918 -19.80 -23.55 -7.34
CA GLU A 918 -18.90 -22.72 -8.13
C GLU A 918 -17.87 -23.60 -8.86
N PRO A 919 -17.71 -23.46 -10.19
CA PRO A 919 -16.56 -24.03 -10.88
C PRO A 919 -15.27 -23.38 -10.35
N LEU A 920 -14.34 -24.19 -9.88
CA LEU A 920 -13.06 -23.72 -9.37
C LEU A 920 -11.93 -24.26 -10.24
N THR A 921 -11.12 -23.34 -10.78
CA THR A 921 -9.93 -23.66 -11.57
C THR A 921 -8.71 -23.06 -10.89
N LEU A 922 -7.72 -23.90 -10.61
CA LEU A 922 -6.45 -23.49 -10.04
C LEU A 922 -5.43 -23.24 -11.17
N ARG A 923 -4.86 -22.03 -11.24
CA ARG A 923 -3.67 -21.76 -12.06
C ARG A 923 -2.42 -22.09 -11.25
N VAL A 924 -1.49 -22.83 -11.85
CA VAL A 924 -0.24 -23.25 -11.22
C VAL A 924 0.91 -22.91 -12.17
N LEU A 925 1.92 -22.20 -11.66
CA LEU A 925 3.16 -21.95 -12.38
C LEU A 925 4.23 -22.92 -11.84
N VAL A 926 4.87 -23.64 -12.74
CA VAL A 926 5.99 -24.54 -12.47
C VAL A 926 7.23 -23.91 -13.09
N LEU A 927 8.09 -23.38 -12.23
CA LEU A 927 9.37 -22.82 -12.63
C LEU A 927 10.42 -23.93 -12.47
N SER A 928 10.88 -24.51 -13.58
CA SER A 928 11.76 -25.69 -13.61
C SER A 928 12.61 -25.67 -14.88
N GLU A 929 13.85 -26.18 -14.83
CA GLU A 929 14.76 -26.22 -15.99
C GLU A 929 14.21 -27.13 -17.10
N ALA A 930 13.62 -28.26 -16.71
CA ALA A 930 12.90 -29.18 -17.60
C ALA A 930 11.43 -29.34 -17.16
N PRO A 931 10.52 -29.68 -18.10
CA PRO A 931 9.14 -30.04 -17.76
C PRO A 931 9.08 -31.15 -16.69
N PRO A 932 8.19 -31.05 -15.69
CA PRO A 932 8.09 -32.06 -14.65
C PRO A 932 7.60 -33.41 -15.20
N ARG A 933 8.01 -34.51 -14.55
CA ARG A 933 7.51 -35.87 -14.86
C ARG A 933 6.04 -36.02 -14.50
N GLU A 934 5.64 -35.36 -13.41
CA GLU A 934 4.29 -35.41 -12.88
C GLU A 934 3.97 -34.07 -12.19
N ALA A 935 2.75 -33.60 -12.36
CA ALA A 935 2.19 -32.45 -11.68
C ALA A 935 0.74 -32.76 -11.31
N VAL A 936 0.42 -32.79 -10.01
CA VAL A 936 -0.89 -33.23 -9.50
C VAL A 936 -1.43 -32.28 -8.44
N LEU A 937 -2.73 -32.01 -8.53
CA LEU A 937 -3.53 -31.40 -7.49
C LEU A 937 -4.04 -32.52 -6.60
N GLN A 938 -3.71 -32.47 -5.32
CA GLN A 938 -4.17 -33.39 -4.30
C GLN A 938 -5.25 -32.69 -3.49
N TRP A 939 -6.44 -33.25 -3.38
CA TRP A 939 -7.53 -32.66 -2.59
C TRP A 939 -8.25 -33.69 -1.74
N ARG A 940 -8.90 -33.26 -0.65
CA ARG A 940 -9.81 -34.08 0.15
C ARG A 940 -10.85 -33.24 0.87
N LYS A 941 -11.97 -33.86 1.27
CA LYS A 941 -12.90 -33.26 2.24
C LYS A 941 -12.15 -32.94 3.54
N LEU A 942 -12.42 -31.78 4.13
CA LEU A 942 -11.67 -31.32 5.30
C LEU A 942 -11.73 -32.37 6.43
N GLY A 943 -10.57 -32.72 7.00
CA GLY A 943 -10.47 -33.68 8.10
C GLY A 943 -10.58 -35.17 7.73
N THR A 944 -10.79 -35.53 6.46
CA THR A 944 -10.65 -36.94 6.04
C THR A 944 -9.18 -37.30 5.86
N ARG A 945 -8.85 -38.61 5.73
CA ARG A 945 -7.45 -39.05 5.67
C ARG A 945 -6.87 -39.02 4.25
N ALA A 946 -7.53 -39.63 3.29
CA ALA A 946 -7.00 -39.84 1.95
C ALA A 946 -7.21 -38.63 1.03
N PHE A 947 -6.16 -38.28 0.27
CA PHE A 947 -6.24 -37.31 -0.83
C PHE A 947 -6.55 -38.02 -2.14
N ALA A 948 -7.40 -37.38 -2.95
CA ALA A 948 -7.65 -37.74 -4.33
C ALA A 948 -6.79 -36.87 -5.26
N ALA A 949 -6.18 -37.50 -6.26
CA ALA A 949 -5.31 -36.85 -7.22
C ALA A 949 -6.08 -36.40 -8.47
N VAL A 950 -5.78 -35.19 -8.94
CA VAL A 950 -6.26 -34.61 -10.19
C VAL A 950 -5.04 -34.16 -10.99
N PRO A 951 -4.78 -34.73 -12.18
CA PRO A 951 -3.65 -34.31 -13.01
C PRO A 951 -3.77 -32.84 -13.40
N LEU A 952 -2.65 -32.10 -13.34
CA LEU A 952 -2.59 -30.76 -13.89
C LEU A 952 -2.54 -30.82 -15.42
N ARG A 953 -3.39 -30.02 -16.08
CA ARG A 953 -3.34 -29.80 -17.52
C ARG A 953 -2.30 -28.75 -17.85
N HIS A 954 -1.31 -29.11 -18.67
CA HIS A 954 -0.35 -28.15 -19.23
C HIS A 954 -1.06 -27.16 -20.17
N VAL A 955 -0.81 -25.87 -19.99
CA VAL A 955 -1.36 -24.81 -20.85
C VAL A 955 -0.31 -24.38 -21.87
N ALA A 956 0.80 -23.84 -21.38
CA ALA A 956 1.95 -23.44 -22.18
C ALA A 956 3.15 -23.16 -21.27
N ARG A 957 4.37 -23.42 -21.76
CA ARG A 957 5.63 -23.15 -21.02
C ARG A 957 5.62 -23.75 -19.61
N GLY A 958 5.74 -22.94 -18.56
CA GLY A 958 5.63 -23.39 -17.17
C GLY A 958 4.23 -23.26 -16.57
N VAL A 959 3.20 -22.98 -17.36
CA VAL A 959 1.84 -22.73 -16.85
C VAL A 959 0.95 -23.96 -16.99
N TYR A 960 0.27 -24.29 -15.89
CA TYR A 960 -0.64 -25.41 -15.75
C TYR A 960 -1.96 -24.95 -15.13
N THR A 961 -3.01 -25.74 -15.33
CA THR A 961 -4.33 -25.55 -14.72
C THR A 961 -4.87 -26.86 -14.18
N ALA A 962 -5.65 -26.81 -13.10
CA ALA A 962 -6.43 -27.95 -12.62
C ALA A 962 -7.84 -27.50 -12.24
N GLU A 963 -8.86 -28.19 -12.75
CA GLU A 963 -10.25 -27.98 -12.34
C GLU A 963 -10.54 -28.89 -11.14
N PHE A 964 -11.14 -28.33 -10.09
CA PHE A 964 -11.59 -29.14 -8.97
C PHE A 964 -12.79 -30.00 -9.39
N PRO A 965 -12.83 -31.30 -9.01
CA PRO A 965 -13.95 -32.16 -9.36
C PRO A 965 -15.23 -31.69 -8.67
N ALA A 966 -16.39 -31.99 -9.27
CA ALA A 966 -17.70 -31.60 -8.73
C ALA A 966 -17.92 -32.08 -7.28
N GLU A 967 -17.32 -33.20 -6.90
CA GLU A 967 -17.34 -33.74 -5.54
C GLU A 967 -16.65 -32.82 -4.52
N ALA A 968 -15.60 -32.11 -4.94
CA ALA A 968 -14.90 -31.14 -4.11
C ALA A 968 -15.75 -29.88 -3.90
N THR A 969 -16.32 -29.34 -4.98
CA THR A 969 -17.16 -28.14 -4.93
C THR A 969 -18.56 -28.41 -4.33
N ALA A 970 -18.98 -29.68 -4.25
CA ALA A 970 -20.16 -30.13 -3.51
C ALA A 970 -19.90 -30.37 -2.01
N ALA A 971 -18.64 -30.57 -1.60
CA ALA A 971 -18.29 -30.78 -0.19
C ALA A 971 -18.66 -29.55 0.67
N PRO A 972 -18.86 -29.73 1.99
CA PRO A 972 -19.01 -28.61 2.91
C PRO A 972 -17.75 -27.77 3.01
N ASP A 973 -16.59 -28.36 3.27
CA ASP A 973 -15.27 -27.72 3.22
C ASP A 973 -14.27 -28.75 2.66
N PHE A 974 -13.18 -28.28 2.07
CA PHE A 974 -12.11 -29.16 1.58
C PHE A 974 -10.73 -28.53 1.78
N GLU A 975 -9.69 -29.35 1.63
CA GLU A 975 -8.30 -28.91 1.61
C GLU A 975 -7.56 -29.51 0.43
N TYR A 976 -6.52 -28.81 -0.03
CA TYR A 976 -5.73 -29.22 -1.17
C TYR A 976 -4.26 -28.79 -1.06
N PHE A 977 -3.43 -29.47 -1.83
CA PHE A 977 -2.08 -29.05 -2.14
C PHE A 977 -1.71 -29.45 -3.56
N VAL A 978 -0.68 -28.83 -4.11
CA VAL A 978 -0.10 -29.21 -5.40
C VAL A 978 1.24 -29.90 -5.15
N GLU A 979 1.48 -31.00 -5.84
CA GLU A 979 2.77 -31.69 -5.85
C GLU A 979 3.29 -31.79 -7.28
N VAL A 980 4.54 -31.37 -7.48
CA VAL A 980 5.24 -31.44 -8.76
C VAL A 980 6.51 -32.25 -8.57
N ARG A 981 6.67 -33.28 -9.39
CA ARG A 981 7.87 -34.13 -9.42
C ARG A 981 8.75 -33.72 -10.59
N PRO A 982 9.87 -33.03 -10.35
CA PRO A 982 10.80 -32.69 -11.42
C PRO A 982 11.47 -33.95 -11.99
N VAL A 983 12.16 -33.80 -13.13
CA VAL A 983 13.02 -34.85 -13.70
C VAL A 983 14.14 -35.20 -12.72
N ASP A 984 14.78 -34.18 -12.16
CA ASP A 984 15.87 -34.29 -11.19
C ASP A 984 15.54 -33.55 -9.90
N GLY A 985 15.88 -34.13 -8.75
CA GLY A 985 15.65 -33.54 -7.43
C GLY A 985 14.34 -33.97 -6.74
N PRO A 986 14.10 -33.45 -5.52
CA PRO A 986 12.93 -33.82 -4.72
C PRO A 986 11.64 -33.19 -5.26
N PRO A 987 10.46 -33.74 -4.91
CA PRO A 987 9.18 -33.11 -5.22
C PRO A 987 9.07 -31.71 -4.60
N ALA A 988 8.54 -30.77 -5.37
CA ALA A 988 8.19 -29.43 -4.90
C ALA A 988 6.68 -29.36 -4.64
N ARG A 989 6.26 -28.61 -3.63
CA ARG A 989 4.87 -28.55 -3.18
C ARG A 989 4.40 -27.13 -2.92
N PHE A 990 3.09 -26.91 -3.11
CA PHE A 990 2.37 -25.74 -2.61
C PHE A 990 1.16 -26.19 -1.76
N PRO A 991 0.99 -25.68 -0.52
CA PRO A 991 2.03 -25.02 0.26
C PRO A 991 3.17 -25.99 0.60
N GLU A 992 4.34 -25.47 0.95
CA GLU A 992 5.54 -26.26 1.26
C GLU A 992 5.34 -27.17 2.49
N THR A 993 4.39 -26.83 3.36
CA THR A 993 3.99 -27.62 4.55
C THR A 993 3.17 -28.87 4.22
N ALA A 994 2.75 -29.06 2.97
CA ALA A 994 1.89 -30.17 2.60
C ALA A 994 2.62 -31.53 2.68
N PRO A 995 1.91 -32.63 3.04
CA PRO A 995 0.48 -32.70 3.33
C PRO A 995 0.11 -32.37 4.79
N VAL A 996 1.07 -32.00 5.64
CA VAL A 996 0.84 -31.78 7.08
C VAL A 996 -0.08 -30.59 7.31
N LEU A 997 0.23 -29.46 6.69
CA LEU A 997 -0.68 -28.32 6.58
C LEU A 997 -0.89 -28.02 5.09
N SER A 998 -2.13 -28.15 4.65
CA SER A 998 -2.55 -27.94 3.26
C SER A 998 -3.38 -26.65 3.15
N GLN A 999 -3.57 -26.14 1.92
CA GLN A 999 -4.45 -24.99 1.70
C GLN A 999 -5.90 -25.40 1.93
N THR A 1000 -6.65 -24.61 2.70
CA THR A 1000 -8.03 -24.92 3.10
C THR A 1000 -9.03 -24.00 2.40
N MET A 1001 -10.20 -24.53 2.07
CA MET A 1001 -11.29 -23.84 1.39
C MET A 1001 -12.59 -24.00 2.18
N VAL A 1002 -13.17 -22.89 2.60
CA VAL A 1002 -14.46 -22.84 3.32
C VAL A 1002 -15.58 -22.54 2.34
N ARG A 1003 -16.66 -23.31 2.39
CA ARG A 1003 -17.84 -22.99 1.58
C ARG A 1003 -18.64 -21.87 2.21
N LEU A 1004 -18.87 -20.83 1.42
CA LEU A 1004 -19.67 -19.69 1.81
C LEU A 1004 -21.14 -20.10 2.02
N PRO A 1005 -21.81 -19.51 3.02
CA PRO A 1005 -23.23 -19.74 3.24
C PRO A 1005 -24.10 -19.29 2.06
N VAL A 1006 -25.20 -20.02 1.83
CA VAL A 1006 -26.14 -19.75 0.72
C VAL A 1006 -26.98 -18.50 0.98
N ARG A 1007 -27.30 -18.22 2.25
CA ARG A 1007 -28.14 -17.09 2.68
C ARG A 1007 -27.28 -16.16 3.53
N TRP A 1008 -27.25 -14.88 3.15
CA TRP A 1008 -26.47 -13.83 3.82
C TRP A 1008 -27.32 -12.99 4.73
#